data_AF-A0A970ZS90-F1
#
_entry.id   AF-A0A970ZS90-F1
#
_cell.length_a   1.000
_cell.length_b   1.000
_cell.length_c   1.000
_cell.angle_alpha   90.00
_cell.angle_beta   90.00
_cell.angle_gamma   90.00
#
_symmetry.space_group_name_H-M   'P 1'
#
loop_
_entity.id
_entity.type
_entity.pdbx_description
1 polymer ?
#
loop_
_entity_poly.entity_id
_entity_poly.type
_entity_poly.pdbx_seq_one_letter_code
_entity_poly.pdbx_strand_id
1 'polypeptide(L)'
;RAILHWQDFSIAAGETTRFVQPSATSAALNRVLGGNPSAIYGTLSSNGQIFLINPNGILVGPSGVVDTGGFLASTLDISDENFLSGGDLRFKGTSDASVVNLGKISASSSDVILIARTVENHGTIEAPNGTAALAAGSEVLVKADGEERIFVEAGSAEGTSKATQAGLIRAAAAEIKAAGGNEYALAIKHTGVTRATGVTKRGGRIFLSAGGKGTVRHSGTITARKSDGNGGQVKVEAARIDLAPESKIDVSADPVSPVGNGGEVLIGGGYQGRDASIRNAEAVTAEEGSLILADAAAEGDGGRVILWSDDTTRFAGTISARGGSESGDGGFAEVSGKESLAMSGFADLSAANGAFGHLLLDPGSVVIQAGPSTNSGFDIFNDAWIANQLGLGSVTIATSNASTGNETITVNADVNIEWAQPTTLTLDAGSNIVFEVNTGSATGYTGPGRVGSSAYTEGAIITNTYSGANFDAIVMRANQGTVPVAGVIGISLRGATLSTLSGNIDLAGTASGGSQEGIVISHGSYLRSNGDGNILLNGQGGRSGLRMFFGVSGGPRAQIDVADGNLTIHGTAGDGVTNHAGIFLDGARFNSTGAGNIEIFGHGGSGAADANRRGAWIYSTQFALQSTGSLNIEGLANSGDSHGLYFQSGGITHSGSGSIRLAGQGAGANADIFSDMSVGGAAASGDITLVADRLEWTAGTIRSTGDLYVTPRTPSKSIGIAGGVRDVQLDAAFLNRIQDGFNSITIGADDGSGAISVGSYTFKDNVILRTPIGNGDIVLNGALATGSGSQAGTITLQAGRSILGNTGASVTTQGGDIVFNADRDESNGGNIQLVGTDVASHGGDIVMGGGADPLTTA
;
A
#
# COMPACT_ATOMS: atom_id res chain seq x y z
N ARG A 1 -2.78 -0.85 59.08
CA ARG A 1 -1.34 -0.80 58.74
C ARG A 1 -0.55 -0.61 60.03
N ALA A 2 0.64 -1.17 60.16
CA ALA A 2 1.51 -0.99 61.32
C ALA A 2 2.97 -0.78 60.89
N ILE A 3 3.75 -0.03 61.68
CA ILE A 3 5.18 0.21 61.46
C ILE A 3 5.95 -0.35 62.66
N LEU A 4 6.97 -1.17 62.39
CA LEU A 4 7.84 -1.80 63.36
C LEU A 4 9.29 -1.47 63.04
N HIS A 5 10.03 -1.06 64.08
CA HIS A 5 11.47 -0.81 63.98
C HIS A 5 12.25 -1.97 64.58
N TRP A 6 13.29 -2.40 63.87
CA TRP A 6 14.14 -3.52 64.25
C TRP A 6 15.60 -3.08 64.34
N GLN A 7 16.34 -3.56 65.33
CA GLN A 7 17.80 -3.43 65.31
C GLN A 7 18.42 -4.45 64.35
N ASP A 8 17.85 -5.65 64.28
CA ASP A 8 18.18 -6.70 63.32
C ASP A 8 16.88 -7.43 62.93
N PHE A 9 16.76 -7.81 61.67
CA PHE A 9 15.67 -8.66 61.18
C PHE A 9 16.25 -9.73 60.25
N SER A 10 16.57 -10.88 60.84
CA SER A 10 17.07 -12.07 60.16
C SER A 10 16.32 -13.31 60.66
N ILE A 11 16.27 -14.37 59.86
CA ILE A 11 15.58 -15.62 60.19
C ILE A 11 16.52 -16.77 59.85
N ALA A 12 17.09 -17.43 60.85
CA ALA A 12 18.04 -18.51 60.65
C ALA A 12 17.36 -19.76 60.06
N ALA A 13 18.17 -20.67 59.52
CA ALA A 13 17.66 -21.95 59.01
C ALA A 13 16.92 -22.72 60.11
N GLY A 14 15.71 -23.19 59.81
CA GLY A 14 14.83 -23.88 60.78
C GLY A 14 14.00 -22.94 61.67
N GLU A 15 14.26 -21.63 61.66
CA GLU A 15 13.42 -20.66 62.38
C GLU A 15 12.18 -20.27 61.56
N THR A 16 11.12 -19.88 62.25
CA THR A 16 9.90 -19.35 61.64
C THR A 16 9.49 -18.05 62.31
N THR A 17 9.33 -17.00 61.52
CA THR A 17 8.67 -15.76 61.93
C THR A 17 7.30 -15.71 61.29
N ARG A 18 6.25 -15.52 62.10
CA ARG A 18 4.85 -15.46 61.63
C ARG A 18 4.16 -14.18 62.07
N PHE A 19 3.64 -13.44 61.10
CA PHE A 19 2.76 -12.30 61.33
C PHE A 19 1.30 -12.73 61.20
N VAL A 20 0.53 -12.58 62.27
CA VAL A 20 -0.93 -12.79 62.25
C VAL A 20 -1.59 -11.41 62.22
N GLN A 21 -2.05 -11.02 61.04
CA GLN A 21 -2.66 -9.71 60.78
C GLN A 21 -4.20 -9.80 60.75
N PRO A 22 -4.93 -8.69 60.96
CA PRO A 22 -6.40 -8.70 60.95
C PRO A 22 -7.06 -9.21 59.65
N SER A 23 -6.44 -8.99 58.49
CA SER A 23 -6.97 -9.38 57.17
C SER A 23 -5.86 -9.55 56.14
N ALA A 24 -6.18 -10.13 54.97
CA ALA A 24 -5.25 -10.22 53.84
C ALA A 24 -4.83 -8.87 53.24
N THR A 25 -5.66 -7.83 53.45
CA THR A 25 -5.38 -6.44 53.02
C THR A 25 -4.62 -5.63 54.08
N SER A 26 -4.39 -6.19 55.27
CA SER A 26 -3.56 -5.56 56.29
C SER A 26 -2.09 -5.56 55.86
N ALA A 27 -1.33 -4.53 56.26
CA ALA A 27 0.08 -4.42 55.94
C ALA A 27 0.92 -4.05 57.17
N ALA A 28 2.09 -4.67 57.31
CA ALA A 28 3.09 -4.38 58.33
C ALA A 28 4.43 -3.97 57.67
N LEU A 29 4.92 -2.79 58.01
CA LEU A 29 6.23 -2.26 57.61
C LEU A 29 7.27 -2.58 58.67
N ASN A 30 8.29 -3.33 58.30
CA ASN A 30 9.43 -3.69 59.15
C ASN A 30 10.65 -2.92 58.65
N ARG A 31 11.09 -1.92 59.42
CA ARG A 31 12.24 -1.08 59.08
C ARG A 31 13.42 -1.42 59.99
N VAL A 32 14.52 -1.90 59.39
CA VAL A 32 15.77 -2.20 60.09
C VAL A 32 16.58 -0.92 60.26
N LEU A 33 16.96 -0.61 61.51
CA LEU A 33 17.73 0.58 61.89
C LEU A 33 19.21 0.25 62.19
N GLY A 34 19.53 -1.01 62.47
CA GLY A 34 20.92 -1.46 62.69
C GLY A 34 21.71 -1.58 61.39
N GLY A 35 22.99 -1.94 61.50
CA GLY A 35 23.93 -1.99 60.36
C GLY A 35 24.04 -3.34 59.64
N ASN A 36 23.23 -4.34 60.01
CA ASN A 36 23.31 -5.69 59.43
C ASN A 36 22.34 -5.87 58.27
N PRO A 37 22.71 -6.63 57.21
CA PRO A 37 21.78 -7.07 56.19
C PRO A 37 20.77 -8.07 56.76
N SER A 38 19.57 -8.12 56.18
CA SER A 38 18.55 -9.10 56.53
C SER A 38 18.79 -10.42 55.81
N ALA A 39 19.10 -11.49 56.55
CA ALA A 39 19.29 -12.83 56.00
C ALA A 39 18.13 -13.76 56.37
N ILE A 40 17.38 -14.24 55.38
CA ILE A 40 16.24 -15.14 55.54
C ILE A 40 16.62 -16.53 55.02
N TYR A 41 17.05 -17.40 55.92
CA TYR A 41 17.32 -18.83 55.65
C TYR A 41 16.20 -19.76 56.15
N GLY A 42 15.36 -19.28 57.08
CA GLY A 42 14.17 -19.97 57.57
C GLY A 42 12.88 -19.52 56.88
N THR A 43 11.76 -19.53 57.61
CA THR A 43 10.42 -19.21 57.07
C THR A 43 9.88 -17.88 57.58
N LEU A 44 9.50 -16.98 56.69
CA LEU A 44 8.69 -15.79 56.98
C LEU A 44 7.27 -16.03 56.47
N SER A 45 6.27 -16.03 57.37
CA SER A 45 4.87 -16.27 57.00
C SER A 45 3.92 -15.15 57.45
N SER A 46 2.89 -14.86 56.65
CA SER A 46 1.87 -13.85 56.99
C SER A 46 0.56 -14.08 56.24
N ASN A 47 -0.59 -13.88 56.90
CA ASN A 47 -1.86 -13.85 56.18
C ASN A 47 -2.11 -12.51 55.46
N GLY A 48 -1.41 -11.43 55.85
CA GLY A 48 -1.46 -10.11 55.21
C GLY A 48 -0.14 -9.73 54.51
N GLN A 49 0.00 -8.47 54.12
CA GLN A 49 1.15 -7.94 53.40
C GLN A 49 2.32 -7.61 54.35
N ILE A 50 3.55 -7.90 53.92
CA ILE A 50 4.78 -7.61 54.65
C ILE A 50 5.69 -6.72 53.81
N PHE A 51 6.12 -5.61 54.39
CA PHE A 51 7.12 -4.72 53.83
C PHE A 51 8.39 -4.84 54.69
N LEU A 52 9.54 -5.14 54.09
CA LEU A 52 10.84 -5.24 54.75
C LEU A 52 11.79 -4.21 54.14
N ILE A 53 12.18 -3.21 54.93
CA ILE A 53 13.09 -2.15 54.54
C ILE A 53 14.39 -2.32 55.28
N ASN A 54 15.48 -2.58 54.55
CA ASN A 54 16.81 -2.67 55.12
C ASN A 54 17.85 -2.06 54.15
N PRO A 55 18.35 -0.84 54.41
CA PRO A 55 19.37 -0.19 53.59
C PRO A 55 20.69 -0.95 53.50
N ASN A 56 20.96 -1.92 54.38
CA ASN A 56 22.20 -2.72 54.36
C ASN A 56 22.11 -3.94 53.43
N GLY A 57 20.92 -4.24 52.89
CA GLY A 57 20.69 -5.36 51.97
C GLY A 57 19.76 -6.44 52.52
N ILE A 58 19.18 -7.21 51.61
CA ILE A 58 18.22 -8.28 51.93
C ILE A 58 18.56 -9.53 51.10
N LEU A 59 18.74 -10.66 51.76
CA LEU A 59 19.00 -11.97 51.15
C LEU A 59 17.94 -12.98 51.59
N VAL A 60 17.24 -13.56 50.63
CA VAL A 60 16.50 -14.82 50.84
C VAL A 60 17.41 -15.95 50.40
N GLY A 61 17.96 -16.71 51.35
CA GLY A 61 18.93 -17.78 51.09
C GLY A 61 18.29 -19.00 50.41
N PRO A 62 19.08 -20.01 49.97
CA PRO A 62 18.57 -21.16 49.22
C PRO A 62 17.50 -21.98 49.94
N SER A 63 17.54 -22.03 51.28
CA SER A 63 16.51 -22.66 52.12
C SER A 63 15.40 -21.71 52.57
N GLY A 64 15.53 -20.41 52.27
CA GLY A 64 14.62 -19.37 52.72
C GLY A 64 13.26 -19.47 52.04
N VAL A 65 12.19 -19.35 52.83
CA VAL A 65 10.81 -19.34 52.34
C VAL A 65 10.10 -18.11 52.87
N VAL A 66 9.60 -17.27 51.98
CA VAL A 66 8.71 -16.15 52.29
C VAL A 66 7.33 -16.49 51.73
N ASP A 67 6.32 -16.63 52.58
CA ASP A 67 4.94 -16.97 52.18
C ASP A 67 3.94 -16.03 52.84
N THR A 68 3.46 -15.04 52.08
CA THR A 68 2.67 -13.93 52.64
C THR A 68 1.41 -13.62 51.82
N GLY A 69 0.57 -12.70 52.31
CA GLY A 69 -0.51 -12.12 51.51
C GLY A 69 -0.01 -11.18 50.41
N GLY A 70 1.19 -10.62 50.59
CA GLY A 70 1.95 -9.75 49.69
C GLY A 70 3.32 -9.46 50.29
N PHE A 71 4.36 -9.27 49.48
CA PHE A 71 5.72 -9.06 49.97
C PHE A 71 6.41 -7.92 49.22
N LEU A 72 6.91 -6.92 49.95
CA LEU A 72 7.78 -5.89 49.40
C LEU A 72 9.08 -5.87 50.19
N ALA A 73 10.21 -6.05 49.51
CA ALA A 73 11.54 -5.92 50.10
C ALA A 73 12.27 -4.74 49.45
N SER A 74 12.82 -3.82 50.26
CA SER A 74 13.55 -2.67 49.74
C SER A 74 14.81 -2.30 50.50
N THR A 75 15.85 -1.88 49.78
CA THR A 75 16.99 -1.13 50.36
C THR A 75 16.79 0.39 50.32
N LEU A 76 15.78 0.86 49.59
CA LEU A 76 15.33 2.25 49.59
C LEU A 76 14.30 2.45 50.71
N ASP A 77 14.21 3.67 51.25
CA ASP A 77 13.28 3.96 52.34
C ASP A 77 11.98 4.59 51.82
N ILE A 78 10.91 4.46 52.62
CA ILE A 78 9.61 5.09 52.41
C ILE A 78 9.25 5.86 53.67
N SER A 79 8.67 7.06 53.52
CA SER A 79 8.22 7.82 54.70
C SER A 79 7.00 7.17 55.37
N ASP A 80 6.90 7.32 56.69
CA ASP A 80 5.78 6.78 57.46
C ASP A 80 4.45 7.32 56.96
N GLU A 81 4.38 8.61 56.67
CA GLU A 81 3.22 9.29 56.08
C GLU A 81 2.77 8.62 54.78
N ASN A 82 3.72 8.35 53.87
CA ASN A 82 3.39 7.74 52.59
C ASN A 82 2.95 6.28 52.73
N PHE A 83 3.57 5.51 53.63
CA PHE A 83 3.12 4.15 53.91
C PHE A 83 1.72 4.12 54.53
N LEU A 84 1.41 5.05 55.44
CA LEU A 84 0.13 5.10 56.15
C LEU A 84 -1.03 5.60 55.27
N SER A 85 -0.76 6.46 54.28
CA SER A 85 -1.79 6.98 53.37
C SER A 85 -2.42 5.88 52.50
N GLY A 86 -1.67 4.82 52.21
CA GLY A 86 -2.17 3.60 51.55
C GLY A 86 -2.49 3.73 50.07
N GLY A 87 -2.10 4.83 49.42
CA GLY A 87 -2.09 5.00 47.97
C GLY A 87 -0.75 4.57 47.35
N ASP A 88 -0.31 5.32 46.34
CA ASP A 88 0.98 5.11 45.68
C ASP A 88 2.15 5.22 46.67
N LEU A 89 3.15 4.33 46.55
CA LEU A 89 4.28 4.21 47.47
C LEU A 89 5.57 4.65 46.77
N ARG A 90 6.21 5.71 47.29
CA ARG A 90 7.44 6.29 46.74
C ARG A 90 8.63 5.95 47.64
N PHE A 91 9.51 5.10 47.11
CA PHE A 91 10.73 4.65 47.75
C PHE A 91 11.91 5.45 47.23
N LYS A 92 12.78 5.93 48.12
CA LYS A 92 13.98 6.69 47.76
C LYS A 92 15.12 6.42 48.72
N GLY A 93 16.35 6.45 48.23
CA GLY A 93 17.51 6.26 49.07
C GLY A 93 18.82 6.20 48.30
N THR A 94 19.92 6.35 49.03
CA THR A 94 21.28 6.33 48.47
C THR A 94 21.97 4.98 48.65
N SER A 95 21.30 3.95 49.18
CA SER A 95 21.90 2.62 49.39
C SER A 95 22.31 1.94 48.07
N ASP A 96 23.56 1.46 48.01
CA ASP A 96 24.09 0.59 46.95
C ASP A 96 23.90 -0.91 47.24
N ALA A 97 23.31 -1.25 48.39
CA ALA A 97 23.09 -2.65 48.77
C ALA A 97 22.06 -3.33 47.86
N SER A 98 22.10 -4.66 47.84
CA SER A 98 21.27 -5.48 46.96
C SER A 98 20.09 -6.14 47.67
N VAL A 99 19.09 -6.50 46.87
CA VAL A 99 18.07 -7.50 47.24
C VAL A 99 18.29 -8.74 46.39
N VAL A 100 18.58 -9.87 47.03
CA VAL A 100 18.90 -11.14 46.35
C VAL A 100 17.94 -12.23 46.82
N ASN A 101 17.28 -12.90 45.87
CA ASN A 101 16.49 -14.10 46.13
C ASN A 101 17.16 -15.34 45.55
N LEU A 102 17.58 -16.26 46.42
CA LEU A 102 18.03 -17.61 46.09
C LEU A 102 17.02 -18.69 46.50
N GLY A 103 16.00 -18.33 47.29
CA GLY A 103 15.01 -19.24 47.86
C GLY A 103 13.64 -19.14 47.17
N LYS A 104 12.56 -19.25 47.95
CA LYS A 104 11.18 -19.13 47.47
C LYS A 104 10.47 -17.93 48.10
N ILE A 105 9.85 -17.10 47.28
CA ILE A 105 8.95 -16.01 47.71
C ILE A 105 7.58 -16.22 47.06
N SER A 106 6.52 -16.32 47.87
CA SER A 106 5.13 -16.43 47.41
C SER A 106 4.23 -15.37 48.03
N ALA A 107 3.37 -14.77 47.20
CA ALA A 107 2.27 -13.92 47.62
C ALA A 107 0.93 -14.52 47.16
N SER A 108 0.04 -14.80 48.11
CA SER A 108 -1.25 -15.46 47.81
C SER A 108 -2.32 -14.52 47.25
N SER A 109 -2.29 -13.24 47.63
CA SER A 109 -3.38 -12.28 47.39
C SER A 109 -2.97 -10.93 46.80
N SER A 110 -1.66 -10.65 46.69
CA SER A 110 -1.12 -9.35 46.28
C SER A 110 0.24 -9.53 45.59
N ASP A 111 1.01 -8.46 45.49
CA ASP A 111 2.27 -8.41 44.74
C ASP A 111 3.47 -8.98 45.50
N VAL A 112 4.51 -9.33 44.74
CA VAL A 112 5.88 -9.49 45.22
C VAL A 112 6.74 -8.42 44.55
N ILE A 113 7.32 -7.48 45.31
CA ILE A 113 8.09 -6.36 44.76
C ILE A 113 9.45 -6.29 45.46
N LEU A 114 10.53 -6.39 44.70
CA LEU A 114 11.90 -6.29 45.18
C LEU A 114 12.53 -4.99 44.65
N ILE A 115 12.97 -4.11 45.55
CA ILE A 115 13.42 -2.75 45.23
C ILE A 115 14.84 -2.51 45.76
N ALA A 116 15.81 -2.22 44.91
CA ALA A 116 17.18 -1.89 45.36
C ALA A 116 17.92 -1.11 44.28
N ARG A 117 19.23 -0.86 44.48
CA ARG A 117 20.09 -0.47 43.34
C ARG A 117 20.48 -1.67 42.48
N THR A 118 20.69 -2.82 43.12
CA THR A 118 20.90 -4.11 42.47
C THR A 118 19.88 -5.12 42.97
N VAL A 119 19.06 -5.65 42.08
CA VAL A 119 18.06 -6.68 42.39
C VAL A 119 18.39 -7.95 41.62
N GLU A 120 18.44 -9.09 42.31
CA GLU A 120 18.72 -10.38 41.68
C GLU A 120 17.73 -11.45 42.13
N ASN A 121 17.14 -12.15 41.16
CA ASN A 121 16.37 -13.36 41.41
C ASN A 121 17.04 -14.56 40.73
N HIS A 122 17.52 -15.49 41.53
CA HIS A 122 18.01 -16.82 41.12
C HIS A 122 17.09 -17.94 41.63
N GLY A 123 16.24 -17.65 42.61
CA GLY A 123 15.24 -18.54 43.17
C GLY A 123 13.89 -18.47 42.45
N THR A 124 12.81 -18.65 43.21
CA THR A 124 11.43 -18.63 42.71
C THR A 124 10.63 -17.49 43.33
N ILE A 125 9.87 -16.77 42.50
CA ILE A 125 8.87 -15.77 42.90
C ILE A 125 7.49 -16.19 42.34
N GLU A 126 6.49 -16.31 43.20
CA GLU A 126 5.11 -16.66 42.83
C GLU A 126 4.11 -15.59 43.31
N ALA A 127 3.38 -14.97 42.39
CA ALA A 127 2.31 -14.01 42.68
C ALA A 127 1.10 -14.26 41.75
N PRO A 128 0.41 -15.41 41.85
CA PRO A 128 -0.59 -15.86 40.86
C PRO A 128 -1.76 -14.89 40.65
N ASN A 129 -2.05 -14.04 41.64
CA ASN A 129 -3.13 -13.04 41.58
C ASN A 129 -2.61 -11.59 41.54
N GLY A 130 -1.29 -11.39 41.48
CA GLY A 130 -0.64 -10.08 41.61
C GLY A 130 0.51 -9.88 40.64
N THR A 131 1.24 -8.78 40.83
CA THR A 131 2.44 -8.45 40.06
C THR A 131 3.68 -8.98 40.77
N ALA A 132 4.59 -9.62 40.03
CA ALA A 132 5.95 -9.89 40.50
C ALA A 132 6.92 -8.89 39.87
N ALA A 133 7.63 -8.11 40.68
CA ALA A 133 8.45 -7.01 40.21
C ALA A 133 9.88 -6.99 40.78
N LEU A 134 10.85 -6.69 39.90
CA LEU A 134 12.23 -6.36 40.25
C LEU A 134 12.47 -4.90 39.82
N ALA A 135 12.69 -3.99 40.77
CA ALA A 135 12.87 -2.56 40.52
C ALA A 135 14.25 -2.09 40.98
N ALA A 136 15.14 -1.82 40.04
CA ALA A 136 16.51 -1.39 40.28
C ALA A 136 16.68 0.12 40.03
N GLY A 137 16.83 0.94 41.07
CA GLY A 137 16.97 2.38 40.93
C GLY A 137 17.29 3.11 42.23
N SER A 138 17.43 4.43 42.17
CA SER A 138 17.59 5.30 43.35
C SER A 138 16.25 5.83 43.89
N GLU A 139 15.25 5.88 43.03
CA GLU A 139 13.88 6.26 43.37
C GLU A 139 12.89 5.42 42.57
N VAL A 140 11.93 4.83 43.28
CA VAL A 140 10.94 3.91 42.72
C VAL A 140 9.56 4.29 43.23
N LEU A 141 8.64 4.52 42.30
CA LEU A 141 7.22 4.67 42.57
C LEU A 141 6.51 3.35 42.29
N VAL A 142 5.78 2.85 43.28
CA VAL A 142 4.87 1.72 43.15
C VAL A 142 3.43 2.26 43.20
N LYS A 143 2.74 2.24 42.07
CA LYS A 143 1.34 2.66 42.00
C LYS A 143 0.43 1.67 42.74
N ALA A 144 -0.65 2.16 43.32
CA ALA A 144 -1.65 1.32 43.97
C ALA A 144 -2.49 0.50 42.96
N ASP A 145 -2.75 1.06 41.79
CA ASP A 145 -3.44 0.40 40.68
C ASP A 145 -2.91 0.89 39.32
N GLY A 146 -3.45 0.33 38.24
CA GLY A 146 -3.03 0.59 36.88
C GLY A 146 -2.40 -0.63 36.23
N GLU A 147 -2.15 -0.51 34.93
CA GLU A 147 -1.61 -1.60 34.14
C GLU A 147 -0.15 -1.89 34.42
N GLU A 148 0.60 -0.79 34.57
CA GLU A 148 2.00 -0.71 34.93
C GLU A 148 2.10 -0.17 36.36
N ARG A 149 2.72 -0.94 37.26
CA ARG A 149 2.77 -0.66 38.69
C ARG A 149 4.05 0.04 39.09
N ILE A 150 5.17 -0.26 38.44
CA ILE A 150 6.50 0.18 38.86
C ILE A 150 6.99 1.31 37.96
N PHE A 151 7.43 2.42 38.52
CA PHE A 151 8.12 3.46 37.77
C PHE A 151 9.45 3.73 38.46
N VAL A 152 10.55 3.62 37.72
CA VAL A 152 11.90 3.82 38.26
C VAL A 152 12.43 5.13 37.69
N GLU A 153 12.74 6.09 38.57
CA GLU A 153 13.35 7.36 38.16
C GLU A 153 14.88 7.22 38.13
N ALA A 154 15.50 7.75 37.08
CA ALA A 154 16.95 7.84 36.99
C ALA A 154 17.43 8.92 37.97
N GLY A 155 18.05 8.51 39.08
CA GLY A 155 18.64 9.45 40.03
C GLY A 155 19.75 10.30 39.42
N SER A 156 20.00 11.46 40.02
CA SER A 156 21.07 12.39 39.67
C SER A 156 22.50 11.89 39.97
N ALA A 157 22.69 10.61 40.28
CA ALA A 157 23.97 10.03 40.71
C ALA A 157 24.54 9.08 39.65
N GLU A 158 25.85 9.14 39.44
CA GLU A 158 26.64 8.35 38.46
C GLU A 158 26.75 6.84 38.79
N GLY A 159 25.65 6.19 39.19
CA GLY A 159 25.60 4.76 39.53
C GLY A 159 24.88 3.91 38.49
N THR A 160 25.35 2.67 38.27
CA THR A 160 24.68 1.67 37.43
C THR A 160 23.66 0.89 38.28
N SER A 161 22.38 0.99 37.96
CA SER A 161 21.35 0.13 38.56
C SER A 161 21.20 -1.14 37.73
N LYS A 162 21.01 -2.29 38.39
CA LYS A 162 20.98 -3.59 37.71
C LYS A 162 19.86 -4.48 38.22
N ALA A 163 19.09 -5.06 37.30
CA ALA A 163 18.15 -6.14 37.59
C ALA A 163 18.59 -7.43 36.87
N THR A 164 18.76 -8.52 37.61
CA THR A 164 19.05 -9.85 37.07
C THR A 164 17.89 -10.79 37.36
N GLN A 165 17.32 -11.37 36.31
CA GLN A 165 16.36 -12.45 36.42
C GLN A 165 16.93 -13.75 35.81
N ALA A 166 17.43 -14.63 36.67
CA ALA A 166 18.00 -15.92 36.30
C ALA A 166 17.15 -17.11 36.78
N GLY A 167 16.30 -16.89 37.79
CA GLY A 167 15.41 -17.90 38.35
C GLY A 167 14.04 -17.96 37.67
N LEU A 168 13.00 -18.29 38.45
CA LEU A 168 11.61 -18.40 38.00
C LEU A 168 10.75 -17.27 38.57
N ILE A 169 9.97 -16.61 37.71
CA ILE A 169 8.84 -15.76 38.09
C ILE A 169 7.56 -16.37 37.51
N ARG A 170 6.53 -16.56 38.36
CA ARG A 170 5.17 -16.92 37.96
C ARG A 170 4.18 -15.94 38.58
N ALA A 171 3.48 -15.15 37.77
CA ALA A 171 2.60 -14.11 38.26
C ALA A 171 1.40 -13.85 37.34
N ALA A 172 0.47 -12.98 37.77
CA ALA A 172 -0.55 -12.47 36.86
C ALA A 172 0.01 -11.43 35.88
N ALA A 173 1.01 -10.67 36.35
CA ALA A 173 1.83 -9.76 35.56
C ALA A 173 3.27 -9.73 36.12
N ALA A 174 4.26 -9.43 35.30
CA ALA A 174 5.65 -9.28 35.73
C ALA A 174 6.29 -7.98 35.24
N GLU A 175 7.08 -7.33 36.10
CA GLU A 175 7.75 -6.06 35.79
C GLU A 175 9.22 -6.11 36.22
N ILE A 176 10.15 -6.06 35.26
CA ILE A 176 11.59 -6.01 35.53
C ILE A 176 12.09 -4.66 35.03
N LYS A 177 12.43 -3.76 35.96
CA LYS A 177 12.79 -2.39 35.64
C LYS A 177 14.10 -2.00 36.27
N ALA A 178 14.91 -1.30 35.50
CA ALA A 178 16.14 -0.70 35.96
C ALA A 178 16.27 0.72 35.40
N ALA A 179 16.69 1.67 36.22
CA ALA A 179 17.04 3.02 35.76
C ALA A 179 18.35 3.49 36.41
N GLY A 180 19.26 4.02 35.60
CA GLY A 180 20.58 4.49 36.02
C GLY A 180 21.70 3.72 35.33
N GLY A 181 22.56 4.45 34.62
CA GLY A 181 23.68 3.92 33.83
C GLY A 181 24.05 4.82 32.66
N ASN A 182 25.19 4.53 32.01
CA ASN A 182 25.50 5.01 30.67
C ASN A 182 24.93 4.03 29.62
N GLU A 183 24.87 4.44 28.35
CA GLU A 183 24.32 3.68 27.20
C GLU A 183 24.91 2.27 27.00
N TYR A 184 26.02 1.94 27.68
CA TYR A 184 26.74 0.67 27.58
C TYR A 184 26.57 -0.22 28.81
N ALA A 185 25.94 0.28 29.87
CA ALA A 185 25.72 -0.49 31.09
C ALA A 185 24.56 -1.47 30.89
N LEU A 186 24.85 -2.77 31.07
CA LEU A 186 23.83 -3.81 31.11
C LEU A 186 22.94 -3.60 32.36
N ALA A 187 21.76 -3.02 32.15
CA ALA A 187 20.83 -2.67 33.20
C ALA A 187 19.88 -3.84 33.52
N ILE A 188 19.48 -4.61 32.51
CA ILE A 188 18.65 -5.81 32.68
C ILE A 188 19.33 -7.01 32.02
N LYS A 189 19.54 -8.07 32.81
CA LYS A 189 19.95 -9.38 32.32
C LYS A 189 18.87 -10.42 32.64
N HIS A 190 18.25 -10.99 31.61
CA HIS A 190 17.23 -12.03 31.76
C HIS A 190 17.70 -13.33 31.11
N THR A 191 17.99 -14.33 31.92
CA THR A 191 18.42 -15.68 31.48
C THR A 191 17.49 -16.78 32.01
N GLY A 192 16.55 -16.42 32.88
CA GLY A 192 15.65 -17.36 33.55
C GLY A 192 14.32 -17.53 32.83
N VAL A 193 13.29 -17.87 33.60
CA VAL A 193 11.92 -18.06 33.10
C VAL A 193 10.99 -17.05 33.75
N THR A 194 10.20 -16.33 32.95
CA THR A 194 9.14 -15.43 33.44
C THR A 194 7.83 -15.79 32.76
N ARG A 195 6.83 -16.16 33.56
CA ARG A 195 5.50 -16.55 33.08
C ARG A 195 4.44 -15.64 33.68
N ALA A 196 3.67 -14.98 32.83
CA ALA A 196 2.50 -14.21 33.20
C ALA A 196 1.25 -14.89 32.66
N THR A 197 0.37 -15.34 33.55
CA THR A 197 -0.97 -15.83 33.18
C THR A 197 -1.97 -14.85 33.75
N GLY A 198 -2.57 -14.05 32.86
CA GLY A 198 -3.49 -13.00 33.23
C GLY A 198 -4.66 -13.53 34.04
N VAL A 199 -5.13 -12.70 34.97
CA VAL A 199 -6.48 -12.79 35.54
C VAL A 199 -7.30 -11.64 34.96
N THR A 200 -8.63 -11.65 35.16
CA THR A 200 -9.56 -10.63 34.59
C THR A 200 -9.11 -9.18 34.78
N LYS A 201 -8.31 -8.87 35.82
CA LYS A 201 -7.80 -7.51 36.11
C LYS A 201 -6.36 -7.22 35.63
N ARG A 202 -5.58 -8.19 35.17
CA ARG A 202 -4.12 -8.05 34.95
C ARG A 202 -3.57 -8.61 33.62
N GLY A 203 -4.43 -9.09 32.71
CA GLY A 203 -4.18 -9.11 31.26
C GLY A 203 -2.99 -9.93 30.73
N GLY A 204 -2.25 -10.65 31.58
CA GLY A 204 -1.13 -11.51 31.17
C GLY A 204 0.00 -10.71 30.53
N ARG A 205 0.70 -9.90 31.33
CA ARG A 205 1.67 -8.92 30.81
C ARG A 205 3.05 -9.05 31.42
N ILE A 206 4.07 -8.79 30.62
CA ILE A 206 5.46 -8.76 31.05
C ILE A 206 6.14 -7.51 30.49
N PHE A 207 6.69 -6.68 31.39
CA PHE A 207 7.39 -5.44 31.06
C PHE A 207 8.87 -5.52 31.46
N LEU A 208 9.77 -5.33 30.51
CA LEU A 208 11.21 -5.14 30.75
C LEU A 208 11.56 -3.70 30.37
N SER A 209 12.06 -2.89 31.31
CA SER A 209 12.40 -1.47 31.03
C SER A 209 13.72 -1.06 31.66
N ALA A 210 14.71 -0.70 30.84
CA ALA A 210 16.04 -0.27 31.26
C ALA A 210 16.23 1.27 31.21
N GLY A 211 15.14 2.02 31.05
CA GLY A 211 15.17 3.48 30.88
C GLY A 211 15.87 3.93 29.59
N GLY A 212 15.99 5.25 29.42
CA GLY A 212 16.46 5.84 28.15
C GLY A 212 17.95 5.77 27.87
N LYS A 213 18.74 5.08 28.70
CA LYS A 213 20.20 4.91 28.55
C LYS A 213 20.67 3.50 28.92
N GLY A 214 19.79 2.55 29.21
CA GLY A 214 20.22 1.22 29.64
C GLY A 214 20.14 0.20 28.51
N THR A 215 20.84 -0.93 28.70
CA THR A 215 20.75 -2.10 27.81
C THR A 215 19.93 -3.23 28.47
N VAL A 216 19.05 -3.86 27.68
CA VAL A 216 18.39 -5.13 28.02
C VAL A 216 19.07 -6.26 27.23
N ARG A 217 19.58 -7.29 27.92
CA ARG A 217 19.98 -8.55 27.29
C ARG A 217 19.05 -9.67 27.75
N HIS A 218 18.39 -10.31 26.80
CA HIS A 218 17.53 -11.47 27.03
C HIS A 218 18.17 -12.72 26.39
N SER A 219 18.15 -13.83 27.11
CA SER A 219 18.59 -15.16 26.64
C SER A 219 17.79 -16.29 27.33
N GLY A 220 16.64 -15.95 27.89
CA GLY A 220 15.79 -16.86 28.68
C GLY A 220 14.46 -17.13 27.99
N THR A 221 13.44 -17.48 28.78
CA THR A 221 12.06 -17.67 28.30
C THR A 221 11.10 -16.69 28.96
N ILE A 222 10.33 -15.98 28.14
CA ILE A 222 9.20 -15.15 28.52
C ILE A 222 7.94 -15.78 27.95
N THR A 223 6.90 -15.91 28.76
CA THR A 223 5.60 -16.42 28.31
C THR A 223 4.47 -15.58 28.90
N ALA A 224 3.58 -15.05 28.06
CA ALA A 224 2.47 -14.22 28.50
C ALA A 224 1.16 -14.67 27.84
N ARG A 225 0.13 -14.95 28.65
CA ARG A 225 -1.19 -15.41 28.19
C ARG A 225 -2.30 -14.74 28.99
N LYS A 226 -3.46 -14.49 28.39
CA LYS A 226 -4.67 -14.01 29.07
C LYS A 226 -5.49 -15.19 29.58
N SER A 227 -6.37 -14.93 30.56
CA SER A 227 -7.27 -15.96 31.11
C SER A 227 -8.39 -16.39 30.16
N ASP A 228 -8.61 -15.64 29.08
CA ASP A 228 -9.69 -15.87 28.10
C ASP A 228 -9.24 -16.75 26.92
N GLY A 229 -8.02 -17.30 26.95
CA GLY A 229 -7.45 -18.12 25.89
C GLY A 229 -6.59 -17.34 24.89
N ASN A 230 -6.65 -16.01 24.87
CA ASN A 230 -5.82 -15.20 23.99
C ASN A 230 -4.37 -15.10 24.48
N GLY A 231 -3.48 -14.78 23.56
CA GLY A 231 -2.11 -14.38 23.87
C GLY A 231 -2.03 -13.13 24.76
N GLY A 232 -0.98 -13.06 25.57
CA GLY A 232 -0.68 -11.93 26.46
C GLY A 232 0.09 -10.81 25.75
N GLN A 233 0.70 -9.93 26.55
CA GLN A 233 1.53 -8.85 26.04
C GLN A 233 2.94 -8.89 26.63
N VAL A 234 3.94 -8.68 25.78
CA VAL A 234 5.33 -8.49 26.18
C VAL A 234 5.83 -7.17 25.63
N LYS A 235 6.42 -6.33 26.48
CA LYS A 235 7.00 -5.05 26.08
C LYS A 235 8.41 -4.90 26.65
N VAL A 236 9.35 -4.57 25.78
CA VAL A 236 10.78 -4.41 26.09
C VAL A 236 11.24 -3.01 25.67
N GLU A 237 11.68 -2.22 26.64
CA GLU A 237 12.12 -0.84 26.47
C GLU A 237 13.54 -0.63 26.97
N ALA A 238 14.41 -0.11 26.12
CA ALA A 238 15.79 0.21 26.47
C ALA A 238 16.38 1.16 25.42
N ALA A 239 17.56 1.71 25.67
CA ALA A 239 18.32 2.34 24.59
C ALA A 239 18.88 1.28 23.62
N ARG A 240 19.32 0.13 24.16
CA ARG A 240 19.80 -1.02 23.36
C ARG A 240 19.16 -2.32 23.84
N ILE A 241 18.72 -3.16 22.92
CA ILE A 241 18.09 -4.45 23.23
C ILE A 241 18.79 -5.57 22.46
N ASP A 242 19.28 -6.58 23.18
CA ASP A 242 19.92 -7.76 22.62
C ASP A 242 19.11 -9.02 22.96
N LEU A 243 18.57 -9.71 21.96
CA LEU A 243 18.01 -11.05 22.07
C LEU A 243 19.06 -12.07 21.61
N ALA A 244 19.62 -12.80 22.56
CA ALA A 244 20.59 -13.86 22.30
C ALA A 244 19.94 -15.07 21.61
N PRO A 245 20.72 -16.02 21.04
CA PRO A 245 20.22 -17.20 20.32
C PRO A 245 19.24 -18.06 21.11
N GLU A 246 19.35 -18.10 22.44
CA GLU A 246 18.46 -18.89 23.30
C GLU A 246 17.17 -18.14 23.71
N SER A 247 17.00 -16.90 23.26
CA SER A 247 15.82 -16.09 23.59
C SER A 247 14.55 -16.73 23.05
N LYS A 248 13.57 -16.92 23.93
CA LYS A 248 12.19 -17.27 23.55
C LYS A 248 11.19 -16.32 24.19
N ILE A 249 10.42 -15.62 23.36
CA ILE A 249 9.26 -14.83 23.77
C ILE A 249 8.03 -15.49 23.17
N ASP A 250 7.10 -15.95 24.01
CA ASP A 250 5.91 -16.70 23.61
C ASP A 250 4.65 -16.03 24.15
N VAL A 251 3.95 -15.35 23.26
CA VAL A 251 2.63 -14.76 23.47
C VAL A 251 1.58 -15.43 22.59
N SER A 252 1.81 -16.65 22.12
CA SER A 252 0.79 -17.40 21.38
C SER A 252 -0.45 -17.61 22.26
N ALA A 253 -1.59 -17.83 21.61
CA ALA A 253 -2.84 -18.23 22.27
C ALA A 253 -2.60 -19.42 23.22
N ASP A 254 -3.44 -19.53 24.24
CA ASP A 254 -3.34 -20.65 25.19
C ASP A 254 -3.64 -21.97 24.46
N PRO A 255 -2.70 -22.92 24.40
CA PRO A 255 -2.91 -24.19 23.68
C PRO A 255 -4.01 -25.06 24.30
N VAL A 256 -4.51 -24.72 25.49
CA VAL A 256 -5.64 -25.41 26.13
C VAL A 256 -6.98 -24.95 25.55
N SER A 257 -7.05 -23.74 24.98
CA SER A 257 -8.26 -23.22 24.33
C SER A 257 -8.22 -23.50 22.83
N PRO A 258 -9.28 -24.05 22.22
CA PRO A 258 -9.35 -24.17 20.77
C PRO A 258 -9.55 -22.81 20.08
N VAL A 259 -10.07 -21.82 20.80
CA VAL A 259 -10.32 -20.46 20.31
C VAL A 259 -9.39 -19.48 21.02
N GLY A 260 -8.69 -18.64 20.27
CA GLY A 260 -7.86 -17.59 20.82
C GLY A 260 -6.92 -16.98 19.79
N ASN A 261 -6.79 -15.66 19.83
CA ASN A 261 -5.86 -14.93 18.98
C ASN A 261 -4.45 -14.94 19.58
N GLY A 262 -3.46 -14.81 18.71
CA GLY A 262 -2.09 -14.51 19.13
C GLY A 262 -1.98 -13.20 19.90
N GLY A 263 -0.97 -13.10 20.75
CA GLY A 263 -0.72 -11.94 21.61
C GLY A 263 0.10 -10.85 20.93
N GLU A 264 0.61 -9.92 21.73
CA GLU A 264 1.40 -8.78 21.24
C GLU A 264 2.82 -8.76 21.85
N VAL A 265 3.80 -8.49 21.00
CA VAL A 265 5.20 -8.25 21.39
C VAL A 265 5.66 -6.90 20.83
N LEU A 266 6.12 -6.00 21.71
CA LEU A 266 6.72 -4.72 21.34
C LEU A 266 8.15 -4.63 21.87
N ILE A 267 9.14 -4.56 21.00
CA ILE A 267 10.57 -4.53 21.35
C ILE A 267 11.18 -3.27 20.77
N GLY A 268 11.62 -2.38 21.66
CA GLY A 268 12.32 -1.16 21.27
C GLY A 268 11.43 -0.10 20.61
N GLY A 269 10.13 -0.30 20.47
CA GLY A 269 9.23 0.72 19.95
C GLY A 269 7.91 0.10 19.49
N GLY A 270 6.97 0.97 19.09
CA GLY A 270 5.69 0.55 18.53
C GLY A 270 5.66 0.83 17.03
N TYR A 271 4.46 0.82 16.45
CA TYR A 271 4.27 0.92 15.00
C TYR A 271 5.03 2.11 14.41
N GLN A 272 5.96 1.84 13.49
CA GLN A 272 6.78 2.84 12.81
C GLN A 272 7.48 3.85 13.76
N GLY A 273 7.70 3.46 15.02
CA GLY A 273 8.26 4.33 16.05
C GLY A 273 7.36 5.50 16.46
N ARG A 274 6.06 5.47 16.14
CA ARG A 274 5.11 6.57 16.40
C ARG A 274 4.25 6.37 17.65
N ASP A 275 4.38 5.22 18.29
CA ASP A 275 3.62 4.88 19.50
C ASP A 275 4.25 5.54 20.75
N ALA A 276 3.63 6.62 21.22
CA ALA A 276 4.10 7.35 22.40
C ALA A 276 3.98 6.55 23.72
N SER A 277 3.27 5.42 23.73
CA SER A 277 3.16 4.56 24.91
C SER A 277 4.41 3.70 25.14
N ILE A 278 5.31 3.61 24.17
CA ILE A 278 6.56 2.87 24.23
C ILE A 278 7.73 3.74 23.81
N ARG A 279 8.83 3.68 24.56
CA ARG A 279 10.04 4.40 24.16
C ARG A 279 10.74 3.69 23.00
N ASN A 280 11.13 4.46 21.98
CA ASN A 280 11.98 3.97 20.91
C ASN A 280 13.41 3.69 21.40
N ALA A 281 13.95 2.52 21.06
CA ALA A 281 15.34 2.13 21.25
C ALA A 281 16.21 2.80 20.20
N GLU A 282 17.48 3.00 20.51
CA GLU A 282 18.49 3.40 19.52
C GLU A 282 18.89 2.18 18.68
N ALA A 283 19.04 1.01 19.30
CA ALA A 283 19.38 -0.22 18.58
C ALA A 283 18.70 -1.47 19.12
N VAL A 284 18.29 -2.35 18.20
CA VAL A 284 17.77 -3.68 18.51
C VAL A 284 18.59 -4.73 17.75
N THR A 285 19.07 -5.76 18.45
CA THR A 285 19.73 -6.92 17.85
C THR A 285 19.01 -8.19 18.28
N ALA A 286 18.48 -8.95 17.32
CA ALA A 286 17.97 -10.30 17.53
C ALA A 286 18.88 -11.29 16.80
N GLU A 287 19.63 -12.09 17.55
CA GLU A 287 20.60 -13.04 17.00
C GLU A 287 19.89 -14.28 16.42
N GLU A 288 20.59 -15.00 15.54
CA GLU A 288 20.12 -16.26 14.96
C GLU A 288 19.78 -17.26 16.06
N GLY A 289 18.62 -17.90 15.97
CA GLY A 289 18.09 -18.81 16.99
C GLY A 289 17.07 -18.18 17.94
N SER A 290 17.04 -16.85 18.06
CA SER A 290 16.02 -16.17 18.87
C SER A 290 14.61 -16.37 18.28
N LEU A 291 13.63 -16.67 19.15
CA LEU A 291 12.25 -17.01 18.77
C LEU A 291 11.24 -16.04 19.39
N ILE A 292 10.35 -15.51 18.55
CA ILE A 292 9.23 -14.67 18.96
C ILE A 292 7.94 -15.28 18.40
N LEU A 293 7.07 -15.78 19.29
CA LEU A 293 5.87 -16.55 18.93
C LEU A 293 4.62 -15.80 19.38
N ALA A 294 3.67 -15.64 18.46
CA ALA A 294 2.38 -15.00 18.62
C ALA A 294 1.33 -15.73 17.77
N ASP A 295 1.40 -17.06 17.71
CA ASP A 295 0.47 -17.89 16.94
C ASP A 295 -0.94 -17.88 17.56
N ALA A 296 -1.96 -18.02 16.72
CA ALA A 296 -3.33 -18.29 17.15
C ALA A 296 -3.51 -19.70 17.73
N ALA A 297 -4.70 -19.95 18.29
CA ALA A 297 -5.20 -21.30 18.59
C ALA A 297 -5.67 -22.01 17.30
N ALA A 298 -6.49 -23.06 17.41
CA ALA A 298 -7.05 -23.72 16.21
C ALA A 298 -7.98 -22.76 15.44
N GLU A 299 -8.76 -21.96 16.16
CA GLU A 299 -9.59 -20.88 15.66
C GLU A 299 -9.09 -19.54 16.22
N GLY A 300 -8.67 -18.63 15.34
CA GLY A 300 -8.27 -17.28 15.73
C GLY A 300 -7.21 -16.69 14.81
N ASP A 301 -6.97 -15.40 14.96
CA ASP A 301 -6.00 -14.67 14.16
C ASP A 301 -4.61 -14.70 14.78
N GLY A 302 -3.58 -14.69 13.93
CA GLY A 302 -2.21 -14.48 14.35
C GLY A 302 -2.03 -13.16 15.08
N GLY A 303 -1.06 -13.11 15.99
CA GLY A 303 -0.79 -11.96 16.83
C GLY A 303 0.02 -10.87 16.14
N ARG A 304 0.58 -9.97 16.97
CA ARG A 304 1.31 -8.79 16.52
C ARG A 304 2.72 -8.75 17.11
N VAL A 305 3.73 -8.58 16.26
CA VAL A 305 5.13 -8.52 16.69
C VAL A 305 5.80 -7.29 16.09
N ILE A 306 6.38 -6.42 16.92
CA ILE A 306 7.10 -5.23 16.47
C ILE A 306 8.49 -5.18 17.09
N LEU A 307 9.49 -5.01 16.23
CA LEU A 307 10.85 -4.68 16.58
C LEU A 307 11.19 -3.36 15.89
N TRP A 308 11.43 -2.33 16.69
CA TRP A 308 11.72 -0.98 16.21
C TRP A 308 12.98 -0.40 16.85
N SER A 309 13.73 0.39 16.09
CA SER A 309 14.78 1.28 16.61
C SER A 309 14.86 2.57 15.81
N ASP A 310 15.16 3.69 16.47
CA ASP A 310 15.38 5.00 15.85
C ASP A 310 16.69 5.11 15.07
N ASP A 311 17.64 4.18 15.24
CA ASP A 311 18.87 4.10 14.43
C ASP A 311 18.96 2.73 13.74
N THR A 312 19.46 1.69 14.42
CA THR A 312 19.81 0.42 13.77
C THR A 312 19.10 -0.81 14.34
N THR A 313 18.41 -1.58 13.48
CA THR A 313 17.89 -2.92 13.82
C THR A 313 18.67 -4.00 13.07
N ARG A 314 19.12 -5.05 13.79
CA ARG A 314 19.70 -6.28 13.24
C ARG A 314 18.80 -7.44 13.63
N PHE A 315 18.24 -8.16 12.65
CA PHE A 315 17.33 -9.28 12.91
C PHE A 315 17.75 -10.53 12.14
N ALA A 316 18.18 -11.55 12.87
CA ALA A 316 18.48 -12.89 12.38
C ALA A 316 17.60 -13.98 13.01
N GLY A 317 16.62 -13.59 13.84
CA GLY A 317 15.73 -14.50 14.56
C GLY A 317 14.57 -15.05 13.71
N THR A 318 13.61 -15.66 14.38
CA THR A 318 12.36 -16.16 13.79
C THR A 318 11.15 -15.57 14.50
N ILE A 319 10.21 -15.05 13.71
CA ILE A 319 8.88 -14.66 14.16
C ILE A 319 7.87 -15.70 13.67
N SER A 320 6.90 -16.07 14.50
CA SER A 320 5.72 -16.85 14.09
C SER A 320 4.48 -16.16 14.63
N ALA A 321 3.57 -15.78 13.75
CA ALA A 321 2.25 -15.23 14.09
C ALA A 321 1.22 -15.80 13.12
N ARG A 322 1.10 -17.12 13.10
CA ARG A 322 0.22 -17.83 12.16
C ARG A 322 -1.24 -17.72 12.57
N GLY A 323 -2.11 -17.67 11.57
CA GLY A 323 -3.55 -17.85 11.74
C GLY A 323 -3.89 -19.27 12.16
N GLY A 324 -5.10 -19.44 12.70
CA GLY A 324 -5.55 -20.73 13.20
C GLY A 324 -5.62 -21.82 12.12
N SER A 325 -5.40 -23.06 12.54
CA SER A 325 -5.43 -24.21 11.63
C SER A 325 -6.81 -24.51 11.05
N GLU A 326 -7.89 -24.06 11.71
CA GLU A 326 -9.28 -24.26 11.29
C GLU A 326 -9.90 -22.97 10.73
N SER A 327 -9.55 -21.81 11.30
CA SER A 327 -9.96 -20.49 10.81
C SER A 327 -9.08 -19.37 11.36
N GLY A 328 -9.07 -18.23 10.66
CA GLY A 328 -8.43 -17.00 11.10
C GLY A 328 -7.24 -16.61 10.23
N ASP A 329 -6.91 -15.34 10.25
CA ASP A 329 -5.91 -14.72 9.38
C ASP A 329 -4.51 -14.75 10.01
N GLY A 330 -3.49 -14.63 9.17
CA GLY A 330 -2.12 -14.47 9.60
C GLY A 330 -1.92 -13.11 10.30
N GLY A 331 -0.96 -13.08 11.22
CA GLY A 331 -0.68 -11.92 12.06
C GLY A 331 0.12 -10.81 11.37
N PHE A 332 0.52 -9.82 12.15
CA PHE A 332 1.34 -8.71 11.69
C PHE A 332 2.73 -8.74 12.32
N ALA A 333 3.76 -8.53 11.51
CA ALA A 333 5.12 -8.30 11.98
C ALA A 333 5.69 -6.97 11.43
N GLU A 334 6.42 -6.24 12.26
CA GLU A 334 7.28 -5.13 11.84
C GLU A 334 8.70 -5.36 12.35
N VAL A 335 9.69 -5.24 11.46
CA VAL A 335 11.11 -5.30 11.81
C VAL A 335 11.80 -4.14 11.09
N SER A 336 12.04 -3.05 11.81
CA SER A 336 12.47 -1.79 11.21
C SER A 336 13.52 -1.09 12.06
N GLY A 337 14.58 -0.62 11.40
CA GLY A 337 15.48 0.38 11.94
C GLY A 337 15.34 1.64 11.10
N LYS A 338 14.95 2.75 11.72
CA LYS A 338 14.62 4.00 11.03
C LYS A 338 15.73 4.48 10.09
N GLU A 339 17.00 4.31 10.50
CA GLU A 339 18.15 4.70 9.67
C GLU A 339 18.79 3.50 8.98
N SER A 340 18.84 2.32 9.62
CA SER A 340 19.44 1.12 9.02
C SER A 340 18.85 -0.19 9.55
N LEU A 341 18.62 -1.14 8.65
CA LEU A 341 18.09 -2.47 8.92
C LEU A 341 18.96 -3.55 8.30
N ALA A 342 19.49 -4.48 9.11
CA ALA A 342 20.03 -5.74 8.61
C ALA A 342 19.06 -6.87 8.93
N MET A 343 18.42 -7.42 7.89
CA MET A 343 17.37 -8.45 8.02
C MET A 343 17.85 -9.77 7.41
N SER A 344 18.17 -10.78 8.21
CA SER A 344 18.50 -12.13 7.72
C SER A 344 17.57 -13.23 8.24
N GLY A 345 16.68 -12.91 9.19
CA GLY A 345 15.65 -13.82 9.71
C GLY A 345 14.38 -13.89 8.84
N PHE A 346 13.35 -14.56 9.35
CA PHE A 346 12.05 -14.72 8.69
C PHE A 346 10.88 -14.54 9.66
N ALA A 347 9.69 -14.22 9.11
CA ALA A 347 8.43 -14.18 9.83
C ALA A 347 7.41 -15.13 9.18
N ASP A 348 6.98 -16.17 9.88
CA ASP A 348 5.88 -17.03 9.46
C ASP A 348 4.54 -16.40 9.86
N LEU A 349 3.85 -15.83 8.88
CA LEU A 349 2.58 -15.14 8.99
C LEU A 349 1.52 -15.87 8.17
N SER A 350 1.70 -17.17 7.94
CA SER A 350 0.80 -17.97 7.13
C SER A 350 -0.53 -18.20 7.81
N ALA A 351 -1.57 -18.44 7.00
CA ALA A 351 -2.89 -18.87 7.45
C ALA A 351 -3.38 -19.98 6.53
N ALA A 352 -3.74 -21.13 7.11
CA ALA A 352 -4.17 -22.28 6.31
C ALA A 352 -5.57 -22.08 5.71
N ASN A 353 -6.45 -21.37 6.42
CA ASN A 353 -7.85 -21.14 6.07
C ASN A 353 -8.24 -19.66 6.19
N GLY A 354 -7.29 -18.75 6.02
CA GLY A 354 -7.47 -17.31 6.10
C GLY A 354 -6.52 -16.56 5.16
N ALA A 355 -6.54 -15.23 5.23
CA ALA A 355 -5.56 -14.40 4.53
C ALA A 355 -4.18 -14.52 5.18
N PHE A 356 -3.13 -14.47 4.36
CA PHE A 356 -1.77 -14.33 4.88
C PHE A 356 -1.59 -12.99 5.61
N GLY A 357 -0.77 -13.00 6.65
CA GLY A 357 -0.39 -11.82 7.38
C GLY A 357 0.65 -10.95 6.66
N HIS A 358 1.10 -9.89 7.32
CA HIS A 358 1.94 -8.85 6.72
C HIS A 358 3.23 -8.59 7.50
N LEU A 359 4.36 -8.57 6.80
CA LEU A 359 5.65 -8.11 7.30
C LEU A 359 5.95 -6.72 6.76
N LEU A 360 6.14 -5.74 7.65
CA LEU A 360 6.61 -4.40 7.35
C LEU A 360 8.10 -4.26 7.66
N LEU A 361 8.87 -3.77 6.69
CA LEU A 361 10.26 -3.36 6.81
C LEU A 361 10.32 -1.89 6.42
N ASP A 362 10.84 -1.01 7.28
CA ASP A 362 10.84 0.45 7.04
C ASP A 362 12.20 1.11 7.31
N PRO A 363 13.27 0.74 6.57
CA PRO A 363 14.56 1.42 6.61
C PRO A 363 14.62 2.68 5.73
N GLY A 364 15.72 3.41 5.72
CA GLY A 364 15.81 4.66 4.96
C GLY A 364 15.98 4.56 3.44
N SER A 365 16.82 3.69 2.89
CA SER A 365 16.93 3.52 1.43
C SER A 365 17.40 2.11 1.14
N VAL A 366 16.81 1.47 0.15
CA VAL A 366 16.92 0.02 -0.03
C VAL A 366 17.51 -0.34 -1.38
N VAL A 367 18.35 -1.37 -1.39
CA VAL A 367 18.78 -2.06 -2.61
C VAL A 367 18.25 -3.48 -2.61
N ILE A 368 17.49 -3.84 -3.64
CA ILE A 368 17.10 -5.21 -3.93
C ILE A 368 18.06 -5.76 -4.99
N GLN A 369 18.66 -6.92 -4.72
CA GLN A 369 19.68 -7.51 -5.60
C GLN A 369 19.49 -9.02 -5.77
N ALA A 370 20.13 -9.61 -6.77
CA ALA A 370 20.23 -11.06 -6.84
C ALA A 370 21.09 -11.60 -5.68
N GLY A 371 20.63 -12.67 -5.01
CA GLY A 371 21.41 -13.28 -3.96
C GLY A 371 20.75 -14.50 -3.30
N PRO A 372 21.43 -15.13 -2.33
CA PRO A 372 20.87 -16.26 -1.59
C PRO A 372 19.71 -15.83 -0.67
N SER A 373 19.00 -16.80 -0.08
CA SER A 373 17.91 -16.58 0.88
C SER A 373 18.34 -16.02 2.25
N THR A 374 19.54 -15.46 2.33
CA THR A 374 20.09 -14.81 3.52
C THR A 374 20.66 -13.48 3.09
N ASN A 375 20.10 -12.37 3.57
CA ASN A 375 20.63 -11.06 3.25
C ASN A 375 21.93 -10.81 4.00
N SER A 376 22.84 -10.05 3.38
CA SER A 376 24.05 -9.57 4.04
C SER A 376 24.15 -8.06 3.84
N GLY A 377 24.50 -7.35 4.91
CA GLY A 377 24.57 -5.88 4.92
C GLY A 377 23.32 -5.20 5.49
N PHE A 378 23.33 -3.87 5.43
CA PHE A 378 22.22 -3.01 5.84
C PHE A 378 21.44 -2.57 4.61
N ASP A 379 20.13 -2.56 4.73
CA ASP A 379 19.16 -2.06 3.75
C ASP A 379 19.30 -2.73 2.37
N ILE A 380 19.80 -3.96 2.38
CA ILE A 380 19.95 -4.81 1.20
C ILE A 380 19.07 -6.04 1.38
N PHE A 381 18.20 -6.31 0.41
CA PHE A 381 17.37 -7.51 0.37
C PHE A 381 17.64 -8.30 -0.90
N ASN A 382 17.95 -9.58 -0.74
CA ASN A 382 18.15 -10.49 -1.85
C ASN A 382 16.79 -10.99 -2.36
N ASP A 383 16.68 -11.15 -3.66
CA ASP A 383 15.52 -11.69 -4.36
C ASP A 383 15.03 -13.04 -3.80
N ALA A 384 15.93 -13.99 -3.54
CA ALA A 384 15.58 -15.30 -2.97
C ALA A 384 15.06 -15.20 -1.53
N TRP A 385 15.52 -14.20 -0.74
CA TRP A 385 14.97 -13.97 0.59
C TRP A 385 13.55 -13.42 0.50
N ILE A 386 13.31 -12.44 -0.39
CA ILE A 386 11.97 -11.87 -0.61
C ILE A 386 11.01 -12.97 -1.09
N ALA A 387 11.40 -13.79 -2.07
CA ALA A 387 10.58 -14.89 -2.57
C ALA A 387 10.19 -15.89 -1.48
N ASN A 388 11.14 -16.28 -0.61
CA ASN A 388 10.87 -17.18 0.50
C ASN A 388 9.94 -16.54 1.55
N GLN A 389 10.16 -15.26 1.87
CA GLN A 389 9.31 -14.55 2.81
C GLN A 389 7.89 -14.36 2.26
N LEU A 390 7.72 -14.15 0.95
CA LEU A 390 6.41 -14.14 0.28
C LEU A 390 5.68 -15.49 0.34
N GLY A 391 6.40 -16.59 0.55
CA GLY A 391 5.81 -17.90 0.88
C GLY A 391 5.24 -17.99 2.30
N LEU A 392 5.61 -17.05 3.17
CA LEU A 392 5.25 -17.02 4.59
C LEU A 392 4.34 -15.84 4.98
N GLY A 393 4.23 -14.80 4.14
CA GLY A 393 3.41 -13.63 4.39
C GLY A 393 3.60 -12.55 3.32
N SER A 394 2.68 -11.61 3.22
CA SER A 394 2.85 -10.42 2.38
C SER A 394 4.00 -9.57 2.92
N VAL A 395 4.75 -8.90 2.04
CA VAL A 395 5.93 -8.10 2.39
C VAL A 395 5.73 -6.67 1.93
N THR A 396 5.89 -5.72 2.85
CA THR A 396 5.99 -4.28 2.54
C THR A 396 7.40 -3.80 2.87
N ILE A 397 8.09 -3.29 1.86
CA ILE A 397 9.37 -2.58 2.01
C ILE A 397 9.06 -1.10 1.85
N ALA A 398 9.05 -0.38 2.97
CA ALA A 398 8.82 1.05 3.04
C ALA A 398 10.13 1.83 3.25
N THR A 399 10.14 3.12 2.90
CA THR A 399 11.30 4.00 3.17
C THR A 399 10.98 5.41 3.69
N SER A 400 9.71 5.70 3.99
CA SER A 400 9.22 7.08 4.21
C SER A 400 9.44 7.63 5.63
N ASN A 401 10.01 6.83 6.54
CA ASN A 401 10.19 7.22 7.95
C ASN A 401 11.61 7.64 8.32
N ALA A 402 12.60 7.46 7.44
CA ALA A 402 13.97 7.79 7.76
C ALA A 402 14.19 9.29 7.94
N SER A 403 15.11 9.68 8.83
CA SER A 403 15.48 11.09 8.99
C SER A 403 16.60 11.51 8.05
N THR A 404 17.29 10.54 7.45
CA THR A 404 18.36 10.75 6.47
C THR A 404 18.21 9.82 5.27
N GLY A 405 18.78 10.20 4.12
CA GLY A 405 18.71 9.42 2.88
C GLY A 405 17.76 10.02 1.84
N ASN A 406 17.80 9.46 0.62
CA ASN A 406 16.95 9.88 -0.49
C ASN A 406 15.70 8.98 -0.61
N GLU A 407 15.36 8.21 0.44
CA GLU A 407 14.15 7.40 0.56
C GLU A 407 13.82 6.56 -0.69
N THR A 408 14.86 6.03 -1.34
CA THR A 408 14.75 5.36 -2.65
C THR A 408 14.86 3.86 -2.49
N ILE A 409 14.04 3.12 -3.23
CA ILE A 409 14.14 1.67 -3.43
C ILE A 409 14.74 1.44 -4.82
N THR A 410 15.93 0.83 -4.88
CA THR A 410 16.60 0.44 -6.12
C THR A 410 16.48 -1.08 -6.30
N VAL A 411 16.10 -1.53 -7.49
CA VAL A 411 16.03 -2.95 -7.87
C VAL A 411 17.08 -3.21 -8.94
N ASN A 412 18.09 -4.01 -8.64
CA ASN A 412 19.16 -4.33 -9.56
C ASN A 412 18.65 -5.17 -10.74
N ALA A 413 19.35 -5.08 -11.87
CA ALA A 413 18.92 -5.66 -13.13
C ALA A 413 18.86 -7.20 -13.16
N ASP A 414 19.58 -7.89 -12.28
CA ASP A 414 19.66 -9.35 -12.20
C ASP A 414 18.69 -9.99 -11.20
N VAL A 415 17.87 -9.18 -10.52
CA VAL A 415 16.84 -9.63 -9.57
C VAL A 415 15.82 -10.51 -10.25
N ASN A 416 15.53 -11.67 -9.65
CA ASN A 416 14.44 -12.55 -10.05
C ASN A 416 13.63 -13.02 -8.85
N ILE A 417 12.44 -12.45 -8.67
CA ILE A 417 11.51 -12.78 -7.58
C ILE A 417 10.32 -13.54 -8.18
N GLU A 418 10.13 -14.79 -7.75
CA GLU A 418 8.98 -15.62 -8.15
C GLU A 418 8.31 -16.24 -6.92
N TRP A 419 6.98 -16.16 -6.83
CA TRP A 419 6.20 -16.82 -5.79
C TRP A 419 4.83 -17.27 -6.29
N ALA A 420 4.22 -18.21 -5.56
CA ALA A 420 2.98 -18.90 -5.95
C ALA A 420 1.86 -18.81 -4.90
N GLN A 421 2.01 -17.97 -3.87
CA GLN A 421 0.99 -17.72 -2.85
C GLN A 421 0.17 -16.46 -3.17
N PRO A 422 -1.06 -16.31 -2.65
CA PRO A 422 -1.85 -15.08 -2.73
C PRO A 422 -1.32 -13.99 -1.77
N THR A 423 -0.01 -13.74 -1.80
CA THR A 423 0.67 -12.73 -0.99
C THR A 423 1.11 -11.56 -1.86
N THR A 424 1.19 -10.38 -1.25
CA THR A 424 1.55 -9.13 -1.93
C THR A 424 3.00 -8.77 -1.66
N LEU A 425 3.74 -8.42 -2.72
CA LEU A 425 4.96 -7.64 -2.61
C LEU A 425 4.63 -6.16 -2.80
N THR A 426 4.82 -5.36 -1.75
CA THR A 426 4.66 -3.91 -1.78
C THR A 426 6.01 -3.21 -1.66
N LEU A 427 6.34 -2.37 -2.64
CA LEU A 427 7.45 -1.41 -2.56
C LEU A 427 6.85 -0.02 -2.32
N ASP A 428 7.12 0.57 -1.16
CA ASP A 428 6.52 1.83 -0.70
C ASP A 428 7.62 2.87 -0.42
N ALA A 429 8.12 3.51 -1.48
CA ALA A 429 9.24 4.42 -1.39
C ALA A 429 8.81 5.84 -0.98
N GLY A 430 9.51 6.42 0.00
CA GLY A 430 9.37 7.83 0.36
C GLY A 430 9.69 8.77 -0.80
N SER A 431 10.61 8.39 -1.70
CA SER A 431 10.96 9.14 -2.92
C SER A 431 10.78 8.33 -4.20
N ASN A 432 11.75 7.49 -4.59
CA ASN A 432 11.74 6.83 -5.91
C ASN A 432 11.73 5.30 -5.78
N ILE A 433 11.14 4.64 -6.77
CA ILE A 433 11.35 3.21 -7.06
C ILE A 433 12.04 3.13 -8.41
N VAL A 434 13.25 2.57 -8.45
CA VAL A 434 14.10 2.54 -9.65
C VAL A 434 14.54 1.13 -9.95
N PHE A 435 14.16 0.64 -11.14
CA PHE A 435 14.69 -0.60 -11.69
C PHE A 435 15.89 -0.27 -12.58
N GLU A 436 17.01 -0.92 -12.30
CA GLU A 436 18.23 -0.79 -13.09
C GLU A 436 18.24 -1.76 -14.28
N VAL A 437 19.09 -1.45 -15.27
CA VAL A 437 19.36 -2.34 -16.41
C VAL A 437 20.82 -2.72 -16.40
N ASN A 438 21.11 -3.96 -16.82
CA ASN A 438 22.47 -4.39 -17.07
C ASN A 438 22.99 -3.62 -18.28
N THR A 439 23.74 -2.55 -18.03
CA THR A 439 24.50 -1.90 -19.10
C THR A 439 25.73 -2.75 -19.35
N GLY A 440 25.76 -3.48 -20.47
CA GLY A 440 27.02 -4.02 -20.96
C GLY A 440 27.98 -2.84 -21.19
N SER A 441 28.89 -2.58 -20.25
CA SER A 441 29.94 -1.55 -20.31
C SER A 441 29.53 -0.27 -21.06
N ALA A 442 28.58 0.51 -20.52
CA ALA A 442 28.35 1.87 -20.98
C ALA A 442 28.55 2.84 -19.80
N THR A 443 29.74 3.42 -19.74
CA THR A 443 30.11 4.50 -18.83
C THR A 443 29.15 5.70 -18.99
N GLY A 444 28.47 6.06 -17.90
CA GLY A 444 27.89 7.39 -17.70
C GLY A 444 26.48 7.58 -18.24
N TYR A 445 25.49 7.52 -17.36
CA TYR A 445 24.18 8.14 -17.59
C TYR A 445 24.02 9.32 -16.63
N THR A 446 24.13 10.54 -17.16
CA THR A 446 23.70 11.78 -16.50
C THR A 446 22.68 12.44 -17.42
N GLY A 447 21.39 12.26 -17.14
CA GLY A 447 20.28 13.01 -17.73
C GLY A 447 19.47 12.31 -18.84
N PRO A 448 18.24 12.80 -19.10
CA PRO A 448 17.27 12.19 -20.02
C PRO A 448 17.64 12.55 -21.47
N GLY A 449 18.46 11.69 -22.09
CA GLY A 449 18.84 11.78 -23.48
C GLY A 449 18.50 10.49 -24.20
N ARG A 450 17.75 10.59 -25.31
CA ARG A 450 17.36 9.49 -26.20
C ARG A 450 18.63 8.80 -26.74
N VAL A 451 18.96 7.60 -26.24
CA VAL A 451 20.10 6.79 -26.74
C VAL A 451 19.59 5.70 -27.69
N GLY A 452 20.35 5.46 -28.75
CA GLY A 452 20.04 4.52 -29.83
C GLY A 452 19.92 3.06 -29.38
N SER A 453 19.39 2.26 -30.31
CA SER A 453 18.99 0.85 -30.24
C SER A 453 20.11 -0.16 -29.96
N SER A 454 20.89 0.02 -28.90
CA SER A 454 21.70 -1.06 -28.34
C SER A 454 20.79 -2.00 -27.56
N ALA A 455 20.85 -3.30 -27.86
CA ALA A 455 20.03 -4.33 -27.23
C ALA A 455 20.26 -4.36 -25.70
N TYR A 456 19.25 -3.96 -24.93
CA TYR A 456 19.22 -4.17 -23.48
C TYR A 456 18.94 -5.65 -23.22
N THR A 457 19.88 -6.34 -22.56
CA THR A 457 19.87 -7.80 -22.35
C THR A 457 19.29 -8.20 -21.01
N GLU A 458 18.00 -7.91 -20.78
CA GLU A 458 17.22 -8.28 -19.57
C GLU A 458 17.45 -7.38 -18.34
N GLY A 459 16.34 -6.98 -17.69
CA GLY A 459 16.29 -6.32 -16.39
C GLY A 459 15.50 -7.18 -15.39
N ALA A 460 15.23 -6.64 -14.20
CA ALA A 460 14.66 -7.44 -13.11
C ALA A 460 13.32 -8.09 -13.47
N ILE A 461 13.08 -9.28 -12.93
CA ILE A 461 11.85 -10.05 -13.12
C ILE A 461 11.14 -10.21 -11.78
N ILE A 462 9.86 -9.85 -11.74
CA ILE A 462 8.97 -10.05 -10.59
C ILE A 462 7.71 -10.75 -11.09
N THR A 463 7.50 -11.99 -10.64
CA THR A 463 6.42 -12.85 -11.13
C THR A 463 5.62 -13.48 -10.00
N ASN A 464 4.30 -13.34 -10.04
CA ASN A 464 3.38 -14.15 -9.25
C ASN A 464 2.65 -15.17 -10.13
N THR A 465 2.67 -16.43 -9.73
CA THR A 465 2.07 -17.55 -10.49
C THR A 465 0.77 -18.09 -9.87
N TYR A 466 0.23 -17.43 -8.85
CA TYR A 466 -1.02 -17.84 -8.21
C TYR A 466 -2.23 -17.53 -9.10
N SER A 467 -3.16 -18.50 -9.21
CA SER A 467 -4.31 -18.45 -10.13
C SER A 467 -5.64 -18.08 -9.47
N GLY A 468 -5.64 -17.61 -8.23
CA GLY A 468 -6.87 -17.12 -7.56
C GLY A 468 -7.04 -15.61 -7.74
N ALA A 469 -8.29 -15.17 -7.88
CA ALA A 469 -8.64 -13.78 -8.16
C ALA A 469 -8.65 -12.88 -6.91
N ASN A 470 -8.87 -11.58 -7.12
CA ASN A 470 -9.21 -10.58 -6.09
C ASN A 470 -8.12 -10.31 -5.03
N PHE A 471 -6.85 -10.30 -5.44
CA PHE A 471 -5.76 -9.85 -4.58
C PHE A 471 -4.75 -9.04 -5.39
N ASP A 472 -4.00 -8.19 -4.70
CA ASP A 472 -2.87 -7.48 -5.32
C ASP A 472 -1.61 -8.34 -5.17
N ALA A 473 -0.96 -8.67 -6.27
CA ALA A 473 0.31 -9.40 -6.23
C ALA A 473 1.49 -8.42 -6.11
N ILE A 474 1.49 -7.39 -6.96
CA ILE A 474 2.59 -6.43 -7.06
C ILE A 474 2.03 -5.04 -6.84
N VAL A 475 2.50 -4.36 -5.79
CA VAL A 475 2.14 -2.97 -5.49
C VAL A 475 3.40 -2.12 -5.42
N MET A 476 3.41 -0.99 -6.12
CA MET A 476 4.50 -0.03 -6.07
C MET A 476 3.94 1.37 -5.83
N ARG A 477 4.41 2.03 -4.78
CA ARG A 477 4.05 3.40 -4.43
C ARG A 477 5.31 4.21 -4.26
N ALA A 478 5.46 5.28 -5.03
CA ALA A 478 6.61 6.18 -4.91
C ALA A 478 6.15 7.57 -4.48
N ASN A 479 7.09 8.34 -3.93
CA ASN A 479 6.88 9.69 -3.39
C ASN A 479 5.87 9.72 -2.23
N GLN A 480 6.00 8.76 -1.30
CA GLN A 480 5.14 8.65 -0.10
C GLN A 480 5.69 9.42 1.10
N GLY A 481 6.85 10.07 0.94
CA GLY A 481 7.49 10.88 1.97
C GLY A 481 6.67 12.10 2.35
N THR A 482 6.76 12.50 3.61
CA THR A 482 6.03 13.67 4.12
C THR A 482 6.71 15.00 3.78
N VAL A 483 7.98 14.95 3.38
CA VAL A 483 8.77 16.12 2.99
C VAL A 483 8.94 16.11 1.47
N PRO A 484 8.52 17.17 0.75
CA PRO A 484 8.73 17.25 -0.69
C PRO A 484 10.23 17.21 -1.04
N VAL A 485 10.67 16.09 -1.62
CA VAL A 485 12.03 15.96 -2.15
C VAL A 485 12.08 16.54 -3.56
N ALA A 486 13.13 17.30 -3.90
CA ALA A 486 13.32 17.79 -5.26
C ALA A 486 13.95 16.70 -6.14
N GLY A 487 13.49 16.55 -7.38
CA GLY A 487 14.08 15.62 -8.34
C GLY A 487 13.49 14.20 -8.32
N VAL A 488 12.37 13.98 -7.62
CA VAL A 488 11.69 12.68 -7.59
C VAL A 488 11.02 12.40 -8.93
N ILE A 489 11.37 11.28 -9.55
CA ILE A 489 10.68 10.74 -10.72
C ILE A 489 9.40 10.06 -10.23
N GLY A 490 9.49 9.20 -9.21
CA GLY A 490 8.39 8.34 -8.81
C GLY A 490 8.78 6.90 -9.12
N ILE A 491 8.16 6.26 -10.11
CA ILE A 491 8.48 4.89 -10.51
C ILE A 491 9.20 4.88 -11.86
N SER A 492 10.37 4.24 -11.95
CA SER A 492 11.12 4.05 -13.20
C SER A 492 11.41 2.58 -13.45
N LEU A 493 10.63 1.96 -14.36
CA LEU A 493 10.87 0.62 -14.87
C LEU A 493 11.75 0.68 -16.13
N ARG A 494 12.91 0.01 -16.07
CA ARG A 494 13.86 -0.08 -17.17
C ARG A 494 14.20 -1.54 -17.41
N GLY A 495 13.82 -2.07 -18.58
CA GLY A 495 14.03 -3.48 -18.94
C GLY A 495 13.35 -4.50 -18.00
N ALA A 496 12.48 -4.06 -17.09
CA ALA A 496 11.90 -4.90 -16.06
C ALA A 496 10.71 -5.70 -16.59
N THR A 497 10.51 -6.91 -16.08
CA THR A 497 9.32 -7.72 -16.32
C THR A 497 8.50 -7.86 -15.06
N LEU A 498 7.25 -7.40 -15.08
CA LEU A 498 6.28 -7.62 -14.02
C LEU A 498 5.15 -8.50 -14.57
N SER A 499 4.95 -9.69 -14.00
CA SER A 499 3.98 -10.66 -14.52
C SER A 499 3.13 -11.27 -13.42
N THR A 500 1.83 -11.40 -13.69
CA THR A 500 0.90 -12.12 -12.81
C THR A 500 0.07 -13.12 -13.61
N LEU A 501 -0.42 -14.16 -12.93
CA LEU A 501 -1.47 -15.02 -13.45
C LEU A 501 -2.85 -14.44 -13.14
N SER A 502 -3.19 -14.23 -11.87
CA SER A 502 -4.49 -13.66 -11.45
C SER A 502 -4.40 -12.45 -10.53
N GLY A 503 -3.28 -12.23 -9.85
CA GLY A 503 -3.11 -11.06 -8.96
C GLY A 503 -2.98 -9.74 -9.74
N ASN A 504 -3.41 -8.64 -9.13
CA ASN A 504 -3.28 -7.32 -9.74
C ASN A 504 -1.83 -6.82 -9.70
N ILE A 505 -1.51 -5.93 -10.64
CA ILE A 505 -0.30 -5.11 -10.68
C ILE A 505 -0.75 -3.65 -10.52
N ASP A 506 -0.44 -3.01 -9.39
CA ASP A 506 -0.82 -1.61 -9.08
C ASP A 506 0.42 -0.73 -8.89
N LEU A 507 0.56 0.29 -9.74
CA LEU A 507 1.68 1.23 -9.72
C LEU A 507 1.14 2.65 -9.54
N ALA A 508 1.57 3.31 -8.46
CA ALA A 508 1.25 4.69 -8.15
C ALA A 508 2.53 5.54 -7.97
N GLY A 509 2.76 6.49 -8.88
CA GLY A 509 3.99 7.29 -8.87
C GLY A 509 3.73 8.79 -9.08
N THR A 510 4.29 9.62 -8.18
CA THR A 510 4.19 11.08 -8.27
C THR A 510 5.57 11.71 -8.40
N ALA A 511 5.80 12.49 -9.45
CA ALA A 511 7.04 13.24 -9.61
C ALA A 511 7.03 14.56 -8.83
N SER A 512 8.21 15.04 -8.40
CA SER A 512 8.39 16.36 -7.76
C SER A 512 9.72 17.00 -8.13
N GLY A 513 9.81 18.34 -8.01
CA GLY A 513 11.02 19.13 -8.25
C GLY A 513 11.72 18.88 -9.59
N GLY A 514 11.30 19.54 -10.66
CA GLY A 514 11.96 19.52 -11.97
C GLY A 514 11.83 18.20 -12.75
N SER A 515 11.71 17.06 -12.07
CA SER A 515 11.35 15.76 -12.62
C SER A 515 9.91 15.78 -13.13
N GLN A 516 9.67 15.05 -14.23
CA GLN A 516 8.47 15.25 -15.05
C GLN A 516 7.51 14.05 -15.00
N GLU A 517 8.03 12.83 -14.89
CA GLU A 517 7.28 11.59 -15.15
C GLU A 517 6.99 10.84 -13.84
N GLY A 518 5.73 10.76 -13.41
CA GLY A 518 5.36 10.01 -12.20
C GLY A 518 5.61 8.50 -12.31
N ILE A 519 5.35 7.93 -13.49
CA ILE A 519 5.69 6.54 -13.85
C ILE A 519 6.34 6.54 -15.22
N VAL A 520 7.47 5.83 -15.33
CA VAL A 520 8.22 5.60 -16.58
C VAL A 520 8.34 4.11 -16.81
N ILE A 521 7.93 3.65 -17.99
CA ILE A 521 8.09 2.26 -18.44
C ILE A 521 8.84 2.29 -19.76
N SER A 522 10.05 1.74 -19.76
CA SER A 522 11.06 2.02 -20.79
C SER A 522 12.00 0.84 -21.03
N HIS A 523 12.90 0.97 -22.00
CA HIS A 523 14.00 0.01 -22.23
C HIS A 523 13.53 -1.45 -22.45
N GLY A 524 12.38 -1.66 -23.08
CA GLY A 524 11.81 -2.99 -23.32
C GLY A 524 11.11 -3.62 -22.11
N SER A 525 10.76 -2.83 -21.09
CA SER A 525 10.00 -3.34 -19.95
C SER A 525 8.68 -3.97 -20.37
N TYR A 526 8.28 -5.03 -19.68
CA TYR A 526 7.12 -5.85 -20.01
C TYR A 526 6.21 -6.04 -18.80
N LEU A 527 4.98 -5.55 -18.88
CA LEU A 527 3.96 -5.78 -17.86
C LEU A 527 2.92 -6.75 -18.41
N ARG A 528 2.55 -7.77 -17.64
CA ARG A 528 1.63 -8.79 -18.13
C ARG A 528 0.70 -9.33 -17.05
N SER A 529 -0.58 -9.41 -17.38
CA SER A 529 -1.56 -10.22 -16.67
C SER A 529 -2.07 -11.33 -17.58
N ASN A 530 -1.81 -12.58 -17.20
CA ASN A 530 -2.14 -13.77 -18.00
C ASN A 530 -3.56 -14.30 -17.80
N GLY A 531 -4.27 -13.82 -16.79
CA GLY A 531 -5.62 -14.24 -16.44
C GLY A 531 -6.48 -13.02 -16.16
N ASP A 532 -7.15 -13.03 -15.02
CA ASP A 532 -8.15 -12.04 -14.60
C ASP A 532 -7.59 -10.87 -13.77
N GLY A 533 -6.29 -10.88 -13.46
CA GLY A 533 -5.63 -9.80 -12.72
C GLY A 533 -5.60 -8.49 -13.49
N ASN A 534 -5.86 -7.36 -12.83
CA ASN A 534 -5.82 -6.05 -13.47
C ASN A 534 -4.41 -5.45 -13.44
N ILE A 535 -4.12 -4.55 -14.38
CA ILE A 535 -2.94 -3.69 -14.36
C ILE A 535 -3.43 -2.25 -14.22
N LEU A 536 -3.11 -1.61 -13.09
CA LEU A 536 -3.42 -0.21 -12.83
C LEU A 536 -2.15 0.61 -12.79
N LEU A 537 -2.08 1.64 -13.64
CA LEU A 537 -1.00 2.61 -13.67
C LEU A 537 -1.57 3.99 -13.36
N ASN A 538 -1.25 4.54 -12.20
CA ASN A 538 -1.65 5.89 -11.81
C ASN A 538 -0.42 6.75 -11.61
N GLY A 539 -0.25 7.77 -12.43
CA GLY A 539 0.83 8.69 -12.15
C GLY A 539 0.55 10.16 -12.41
N GLN A 540 1.39 10.94 -11.74
CA GLN A 540 1.29 12.39 -11.68
C GLN A 540 2.65 13.02 -11.96
N GLY A 541 2.68 13.96 -12.90
CA GLY A 541 3.88 14.72 -13.22
C GLY A 541 4.20 15.84 -12.23
N GLY A 542 5.47 16.24 -12.16
CA GLY A 542 5.96 17.26 -11.23
C GLY A 542 5.67 18.70 -11.66
N ARG A 543 5.68 19.63 -10.70
CA ARG A 543 5.17 21.01 -10.87
C ARG A 543 6.14 22.02 -11.50
N SER A 544 7.43 21.72 -11.68
CA SER A 544 8.45 22.77 -11.88
C SER A 544 9.49 22.55 -13.01
N GLY A 545 9.16 21.81 -14.06
CA GLY A 545 10.08 21.54 -15.18
C GLY A 545 9.90 22.45 -16.40
N LEU A 546 11.01 22.73 -17.12
CA LEU A 546 11.04 23.52 -18.37
C LEU A 546 10.96 22.68 -19.67
N ARG A 547 10.94 21.33 -19.60
CA ARG A 547 10.76 20.41 -20.75
C ARG A 547 10.24 19.01 -20.32
N MET A 548 8.99 18.66 -20.69
CA MET A 548 8.34 17.36 -21.08
C MET A 548 8.54 16.01 -20.34
N PHE A 549 7.46 15.43 -19.77
CA PHE A 549 6.81 14.10 -20.06
C PHE A 549 6.02 13.58 -18.84
N PHE A 550 4.76 13.13 -18.99
CA PHE A 550 4.22 12.02 -18.21
C PHE A 550 4.05 10.88 -19.20
N GLY A 551 4.72 9.74 -19.06
CA GLY A 551 4.61 8.73 -20.10
C GLY A 551 5.36 7.43 -19.86
N VAL A 552 4.74 6.34 -20.34
CA VAL A 552 5.45 5.15 -20.82
C VAL A 552 6.35 5.63 -21.97
N SER A 553 7.58 6.03 -21.65
CA SER A 553 8.48 6.73 -22.56
C SER A 553 9.77 5.94 -22.82
N GLY A 554 10.13 5.79 -24.10
CA GLY A 554 11.52 5.70 -24.55
C GLY A 554 12.21 4.33 -24.57
N GLY A 555 12.92 4.07 -25.67
CA GLY A 555 13.78 2.89 -25.87
C GLY A 555 13.06 1.72 -26.55
N PRO A 556 13.71 0.56 -26.81
CA PRO A 556 13.03 -0.56 -27.48
C PRO A 556 11.70 -0.87 -26.79
N ARG A 557 10.71 -1.27 -27.60
CA ARG A 557 9.27 -1.15 -27.31
C ARG A 557 8.89 -1.70 -25.93
N ALA A 558 8.42 -0.85 -25.02
CA ALA A 558 7.69 -1.29 -23.83
C ALA A 558 6.45 -2.07 -24.26
N GLN A 559 6.10 -3.13 -23.54
CA GLN A 559 4.95 -3.96 -23.84
C GLN A 559 4.05 -4.10 -22.61
N ILE A 560 2.74 -3.98 -22.80
CA ILE A 560 1.74 -4.28 -21.77
C ILE A 560 0.69 -5.22 -22.35
N ASP A 561 0.55 -6.38 -21.73
CA ASP A 561 -0.37 -7.43 -22.15
C ASP A 561 -1.40 -7.71 -21.06
N VAL A 562 -2.66 -7.75 -21.44
CA VAL A 562 -3.74 -8.25 -20.59
C VAL A 562 -4.51 -9.36 -21.31
N ALA A 563 -4.93 -10.37 -20.54
CA ALA A 563 -5.83 -11.42 -20.99
C ALA A 563 -7.28 -11.04 -20.67
N ASP A 564 -7.79 -11.43 -19.50
CA ASP A 564 -9.17 -11.21 -19.08
C ASP A 564 -9.31 -10.08 -18.06
N GLY A 565 -8.24 -9.71 -17.35
CA GLY A 565 -8.18 -8.52 -16.51
C GLY A 565 -8.00 -7.23 -17.32
N ASN A 566 -8.32 -6.09 -16.72
CA ASN A 566 -8.26 -4.80 -17.40
C ASN A 566 -6.88 -4.14 -17.25
N LEU A 567 -6.49 -3.36 -18.26
CA LEU A 567 -5.43 -2.35 -18.16
C LEU A 567 -6.07 -0.98 -18.02
N THR A 568 -5.79 -0.28 -16.93
CA THR A 568 -6.22 1.10 -16.72
C THR A 568 -5.01 2.01 -16.50
N ILE A 569 -4.91 3.09 -17.27
CA ILE A 569 -3.84 4.08 -17.18
C ILE A 569 -4.44 5.46 -16.89
N HIS A 570 -4.12 6.00 -15.74
CA HIS A 570 -4.38 7.38 -15.36
C HIS A 570 -3.09 8.19 -15.39
N GLY A 571 -3.10 9.28 -16.15
CA GLY A 571 -1.99 10.20 -16.22
C GLY A 571 -2.43 11.64 -16.08
N THR A 572 -1.84 12.33 -15.11
CA THR A 572 -2.06 13.77 -14.89
C THR A 572 -0.75 14.52 -15.06
N ALA A 573 -0.72 15.46 -15.99
CA ALA A 573 0.43 16.33 -16.19
C ALA A 573 0.56 17.36 -15.04
N GLY A 574 1.79 17.72 -14.70
CA GLY A 574 2.07 18.81 -13.77
C GLY A 574 1.84 20.21 -14.36
N ASP A 575 1.97 21.24 -13.52
CA ASP A 575 1.64 22.64 -13.82
C ASP A 575 2.71 23.42 -14.64
N GLY A 576 3.63 22.74 -15.31
CA GLY A 576 4.76 23.38 -15.97
C GLY A 576 4.42 24.25 -17.19
N VAL A 577 5.45 24.93 -17.72
CA VAL A 577 5.28 26.02 -18.69
C VAL A 577 5.27 25.64 -20.19
N THR A 578 5.69 24.45 -20.62
CA THR A 578 5.70 24.05 -22.05
C THR A 578 5.45 22.53 -22.27
N ASN A 579 4.67 22.17 -23.31
CA ASN A 579 4.47 20.81 -23.84
C ASN A 579 4.21 19.68 -22.81
N HIS A 580 3.10 19.75 -22.07
CA HIS A 580 2.73 18.71 -21.09
C HIS A 580 1.60 17.83 -21.60
N ALA A 581 1.85 16.52 -21.76
CA ALA A 581 0.78 15.55 -21.97
C ALA A 581 0.42 14.90 -20.64
N GLY A 582 -0.87 14.73 -20.37
CA GLY A 582 -1.34 13.91 -19.25
C GLY A 582 -0.85 12.48 -19.39
N ILE A 583 -0.83 11.95 -20.63
CA ILE A 583 -0.21 10.67 -21.01
C ILE A 583 0.64 10.84 -22.26
N PHE A 584 1.84 10.27 -22.28
CA PHE A 584 2.72 10.17 -23.43
C PHE A 584 3.13 8.72 -23.65
N LEU A 585 2.84 8.17 -24.83
CA LEU A 585 3.23 6.82 -25.22
C LEU A 585 4.14 6.93 -26.45
N ASP A 586 5.41 6.53 -26.34
CA ASP A 586 6.37 6.51 -27.46
C ASP A 586 6.82 5.08 -27.77
N GLY A 587 6.41 4.55 -28.91
CA GLY A 587 6.91 3.26 -29.41
C GLY A 587 6.43 2.04 -28.63
N ALA A 588 5.45 2.17 -27.73
CA ALA A 588 4.94 1.09 -26.89
C ALA A 588 3.98 0.16 -27.65
N ARG A 589 3.74 -1.03 -27.09
CA ARG A 589 2.75 -1.98 -27.57
C ARG A 589 1.80 -2.39 -26.44
N PHE A 590 0.52 -2.31 -26.72
CA PHE A 590 -0.55 -2.71 -25.81
C PHE A 590 -1.37 -3.82 -26.47
N ASN A 591 -1.50 -4.97 -25.82
CA ASN A 591 -2.28 -6.08 -26.33
C ASN A 591 -3.38 -6.46 -25.34
N SER A 592 -4.62 -6.53 -25.82
CA SER A 592 -5.71 -7.27 -25.16
C SER A 592 -5.93 -8.57 -25.93
N THR A 593 -5.68 -9.68 -25.25
CA THR A 593 -5.71 -11.03 -25.84
C THR A 593 -6.98 -11.81 -25.49
N GLY A 594 -7.69 -11.42 -24.43
CA GLY A 594 -8.94 -12.02 -23.98
C GLY A 594 -10.05 -10.98 -23.83
N ALA A 595 -10.79 -11.05 -22.73
CA ALA A 595 -11.90 -10.13 -22.42
C ALA A 595 -11.47 -8.78 -21.79
N GLY A 596 -10.19 -8.64 -21.45
CA GLY A 596 -9.66 -7.48 -20.74
C GLY A 596 -9.74 -6.18 -21.53
N ASN A 597 -10.26 -5.11 -20.92
CA ASN A 597 -10.33 -3.79 -21.54
C ASN A 597 -9.01 -3.03 -21.39
N ILE A 598 -8.74 -2.14 -22.33
CA ILE A 598 -7.67 -1.14 -22.24
C ILE A 598 -8.30 0.24 -22.09
N GLU A 599 -8.06 0.89 -20.95
CA GLU A 599 -8.61 2.20 -20.62
C GLU A 599 -7.47 3.19 -20.35
N ILE A 600 -7.47 4.32 -21.04
CA ILE A 600 -6.42 5.33 -20.98
C ILE A 600 -7.06 6.69 -20.76
N PHE A 601 -6.72 7.33 -19.66
CA PHE A 601 -7.26 8.62 -19.23
C PHE A 601 -6.13 9.62 -19.01
N GLY A 602 -5.94 10.54 -19.95
CA GLY A 602 -4.91 11.56 -19.90
C GLY A 602 -5.47 12.96 -19.62
N HIS A 603 -4.98 13.59 -18.56
CA HIS A 603 -5.33 14.96 -18.19
C HIS A 603 -4.13 15.91 -18.33
N GLY A 604 -4.23 16.87 -19.25
CA GLY A 604 -3.20 17.89 -19.45
C GLY A 604 -3.08 18.85 -18.27
N GLY A 605 -1.89 19.45 -18.08
CA GLY A 605 -1.60 20.37 -16.98
C GLY A 605 -2.30 21.74 -17.08
N SER A 606 -2.20 22.55 -16.03
CA SER A 606 -2.97 23.80 -15.87
C SER A 606 -2.21 25.13 -16.09
N GLY A 607 -0.93 25.10 -16.52
CA GLY A 607 -0.05 26.29 -16.57
C GLY A 607 -0.36 27.39 -17.63
N ALA A 608 0.64 28.21 -18.01
CA ALA A 608 0.52 29.33 -18.99
C ALA A 608 0.00 28.96 -20.40
N ALA A 609 -0.75 29.86 -21.06
CA ALA A 609 -1.59 29.59 -22.24
C ALA A 609 -0.90 29.17 -23.56
N ASP A 610 0.41 29.33 -23.72
CA ASP A 610 1.10 29.11 -25.03
C ASP A 610 1.75 27.71 -25.17
N ALA A 611 1.33 26.73 -24.37
CA ALA A 611 1.93 25.39 -24.33
C ALA A 611 1.05 24.34 -25.03
N ASN A 612 1.64 23.43 -25.83
CA ASN A 612 0.92 22.26 -26.39
C ASN A 612 0.58 21.25 -25.28
N ARG A 613 -0.48 21.52 -24.50
CA ARG A 613 -0.87 20.73 -23.33
C ARG A 613 -1.88 19.64 -23.69
N ARG A 614 -1.39 18.45 -24.00
CA ARG A 614 -2.24 17.38 -24.49
C ARG A 614 -2.90 16.62 -23.34
N GLY A 615 -4.10 16.08 -23.58
CA GLY A 615 -4.64 15.05 -22.69
C GLY A 615 -3.80 13.78 -22.80
N ALA A 616 -3.80 13.17 -24.00
CA ALA A 616 -2.93 12.06 -24.34
C ALA A 616 -2.20 12.31 -25.68
N TRP A 617 -0.91 11.98 -25.71
CA TRP A 617 -0.07 11.98 -26.89
C TRP A 617 0.47 10.58 -27.13
N ILE A 618 0.09 10.01 -28.26
CA ILE A 618 0.38 8.63 -28.63
C ILE A 618 1.20 8.67 -29.92
N TYR A 619 2.49 8.36 -29.80
CA TYR A 619 3.48 8.41 -30.87
C TYR A 619 4.08 7.03 -31.11
N SER A 620 4.08 6.56 -32.36
CA SER A 620 4.63 5.25 -32.78
C SER A 620 4.14 4.04 -31.97
N THR A 621 3.00 4.17 -31.29
CA THR A 621 2.45 3.17 -30.37
C THR A 621 1.45 2.28 -31.10
N GLN A 622 1.43 0.99 -30.75
CA GLN A 622 0.53 0.00 -31.31
C GLN A 622 -0.45 -0.51 -30.25
N PHE A 623 -1.74 -0.53 -30.61
CA PHE A 623 -2.77 -1.23 -29.83
C PHE A 623 -3.25 -2.43 -30.64
N ALA A 624 -3.31 -3.61 -30.02
CA ALA A 624 -3.85 -4.82 -30.62
C ALA A 624 -4.99 -5.38 -29.76
N LEU A 625 -6.18 -5.45 -30.35
CA LEU A 625 -7.36 -6.06 -29.74
C LEU A 625 -7.69 -7.35 -30.50
N GLN A 626 -7.57 -8.50 -29.84
CA GLN A 626 -7.65 -9.81 -30.51
C GLN A 626 -8.95 -10.58 -30.26
N SER A 627 -9.72 -10.21 -29.23
CA SER A 627 -10.93 -10.92 -28.79
C SER A 627 -12.06 -9.94 -28.43
N THR A 628 -12.68 -10.04 -27.26
CA THR A 628 -13.83 -9.22 -26.84
C THR A 628 -13.45 -7.95 -26.07
N GLY A 629 -12.20 -7.83 -25.61
CA GLY A 629 -11.70 -6.66 -24.90
C GLY A 629 -11.79 -5.37 -25.72
N SER A 630 -12.24 -4.29 -25.08
CA SER A 630 -12.43 -2.97 -25.71
C SER A 630 -11.22 -2.05 -25.51
N LEU A 631 -11.16 -0.97 -26.30
CA LEU A 631 -10.20 0.13 -26.12
C LEU A 631 -10.94 1.44 -25.91
N ASN A 632 -10.70 2.10 -24.78
CA ASN A 632 -11.20 3.43 -24.48
C ASN A 632 -10.01 4.36 -24.21
N ILE A 633 -9.87 5.41 -25.03
CA ILE A 633 -8.86 6.45 -24.83
C ILE A 633 -9.56 7.78 -24.70
N GLU A 634 -9.37 8.43 -23.56
CA GLU A 634 -9.87 9.77 -23.28
C GLU A 634 -8.72 10.72 -22.93
N GLY A 635 -8.69 11.87 -23.61
CA GLY A 635 -7.69 12.89 -23.40
C GLY A 635 -8.34 14.25 -23.23
N LEU A 636 -8.09 14.88 -22.08
CA LEU A 636 -8.59 16.20 -21.74
C LEU A 636 -7.43 17.20 -21.65
N ALA A 637 -7.42 18.20 -22.51
CA ALA A 637 -6.54 19.35 -22.44
C ALA A 637 -7.21 20.48 -21.65
N ASN A 638 -6.49 21.09 -20.71
CA ASN A 638 -7.06 22.09 -19.80
C ASN A 638 -6.78 23.55 -20.21
N SER A 639 -5.86 23.81 -21.14
CA SER A 639 -5.46 25.18 -21.50
C SER A 639 -4.64 25.25 -22.79
N GLY A 640 -4.57 26.46 -23.38
CA GLY A 640 -3.82 26.77 -24.59
C GLY A 640 -4.40 26.18 -25.87
N ASP A 641 -3.72 26.36 -27.00
CA ASP A 641 -4.06 25.69 -28.26
C ASP A 641 -3.57 24.24 -28.21
N SER A 642 -4.40 23.35 -27.68
CA SER A 642 -3.98 22.00 -27.30
C SER A 642 -4.95 20.93 -27.78
N HIS A 643 -4.43 19.74 -28.07
CA HIS A 643 -5.24 18.58 -28.45
C HIS A 643 -5.65 17.77 -27.22
N GLY A 644 -6.89 17.26 -27.19
CA GLY A 644 -7.27 16.25 -26.22
C GLY A 644 -6.50 14.95 -26.47
N LEU A 645 -6.63 14.43 -27.70
CA LEU A 645 -5.90 13.26 -28.21
C LEU A 645 -5.03 13.64 -29.40
N TYR A 646 -3.77 13.23 -29.36
CA TYR A 646 -2.82 13.46 -30.44
C TYR A 646 -2.11 12.16 -30.83
N PHE A 647 -2.50 11.59 -31.97
CA PHE A 647 -1.98 10.34 -32.50
C PHE A 647 -1.00 10.58 -33.65
N GLN A 648 0.14 9.90 -33.62
CA GLN A 648 1.22 10.02 -34.61
C GLN A 648 1.92 8.69 -34.87
N SER A 649 2.16 8.33 -36.13
CA SER A 649 3.05 7.24 -36.57
C SER A 649 2.77 5.84 -35.98
N GLY A 650 1.56 5.58 -35.49
CA GLY A 650 1.16 4.32 -34.83
C GLY A 650 -0.03 3.62 -35.50
N GLY A 651 -0.76 2.81 -34.73
CA GLY A 651 -1.98 2.18 -35.21
C GLY A 651 -2.75 1.40 -34.15
N ILE A 652 -4.07 1.32 -34.34
CA ILE A 652 -4.94 0.43 -33.59
C ILE A 652 -5.34 -0.72 -34.51
N THR A 653 -4.73 -1.87 -34.32
CA THR A 653 -5.09 -3.11 -34.99
C THR A 653 -6.18 -3.83 -34.21
N HIS A 654 -7.25 -4.19 -34.89
CA HIS A 654 -8.40 -4.85 -34.27
C HIS A 654 -8.78 -6.05 -35.13
N SER A 655 -8.99 -7.21 -34.51
CA SER A 655 -9.48 -8.42 -35.18
C SER A 655 -10.62 -9.11 -34.44
N GLY A 656 -11.08 -8.52 -33.34
CA GLY A 656 -12.10 -9.06 -32.46
C GLY A 656 -13.44 -8.32 -32.55
N SER A 657 -14.20 -8.34 -31.46
CA SER A 657 -15.53 -7.73 -31.35
C SER A 657 -15.62 -6.61 -30.31
N GLY A 658 -14.54 -6.30 -29.59
CA GLY A 658 -14.52 -5.22 -28.60
C GLY A 658 -14.61 -3.84 -29.24
N SER A 659 -15.31 -2.90 -28.62
CA SER A 659 -15.46 -1.55 -29.17
C SER A 659 -14.18 -0.72 -29.04
N ILE A 660 -14.00 0.26 -29.94
CA ILE A 660 -12.97 1.29 -29.84
C ILE A 660 -13.64 2.65 -29.61
N ARG A 661 -13.35 3.32 -28.49
CA ARG A 661 -13.79 4.69 -28.22
C ARG A 661 -12.59 5.62 -28.12
N LEU A 662 -12.56 6.66 -28.95
CA LEU A 662 -11.56 7.72 -28.92
C LEU A 662 -12.26 9.05 -28.60
N ALA A 663 -11.94 9.63 -27.45
CA ALA A 663 -12.62 10.81 -26.95
C ALA A 663 -11.61 11.92 -26.61
N GLY A 664 -11.64 13.01 -27.36
CA GLY A 664 -10.74 14.15 -27.16
C GLY A 664 -11.50 15.37 -26.69
N GLN A 665 -10.93 16.12 -25.76
CA GLN A 665 -11.29 17.50 -25.49
C GLN A 665 -10.02 18.34 -25.60
N GLY A 666 -9.90 19.11 -26.66
CA GLY A 666 -8.86 20.09 -26.83
C GLY A 666 -9.13 21.34 -26.00
N ALA A 667 -8.15 22.24 -26.00
CA ALA A 667 -8.31 23.60 -25.57
C ALA A 667 -7.95 24.53 -26.74
N GLY A 668 -8.57 25.72 -26.80
CA GLY A 668 -8.24 26.71 -27.81
C GLY A 668 -8.62 26.29 -29.23
N ALA A 669 -7.76 26.60 -30.20
CA ALA A 669 -8.03 26.50 -31.62
C ALA A 669 -7.55 25.20 -32.30
N ASN A 670 -6.90 24.29 -31.58
CA ASN A 670 -6.41 23.02 -32.15
C ASN A 670 -7.52 21.96 -32.19
N ALA A 671 -7.30 20.86 -32.94
CA ALA A 671 -8.28 19.77 -33.01
C ALA A 671 -8.37 19.04 -31.65
N ASP A 672 -9.57 18.63 -31.24
CA ASP A 672 -9.72 17.82 -30.02
C ASP A 672 -9.09 16.45 -30.19
N ILE A 673 -9.27 15.87 -31.40
CA ILE A 673 -8.60 14.66 -31.84
C ILE A 673 -7.85 14.99 -33.12
N PHE A 674 -6.53 14.82 -33.07
CA PHE A 674 -5.66 14.77 -34.25
C PHE A 674 -5.14 13.35 -34.43
N SER A 675 -5.18 12.84 -35.66
CA SER A 675 -4.65 11.51 -35.98
C SER A 675 -4.06 11.42 -37.38
N ASP A 676 -2.95 10.69 -37.50
CA ASP A 676 -2.41 10.17 -38.76
C ASP A 676 -2.48 8.62 -38.84
N MET A 677 -3.08 7.98 -37.83
CA MET A 677 -3.04 6.54 -37.63
C MET A 677 -4.22 5.83 -38.28
N SER A 678 -4.04 4.53 -38.54
CA SER A 678 -5.16 3.64 -38.88
C SER A 678 -5.82 3.09 -37.63
N VAL A 679 -7.16 3.02 -37.66
CA VAL A 679 -7.99 2.53 -36.55
C VAL A 679 -8.91 1.42 -37.04
N GLY A 680 -8.85 0.29 -36.34
CA GLY A 680 -9.69 -0.87 -36.60
C GLY A 680 -9.10 -1.86 -37.60
N GLY A 681 -9.95 -2.78 -38.05
CA GLY A 681 -9.57 -3.93 -38.88
C GLY A 681 -10.68 -4.36 -39.83
N ALA A 682 -10.31 -4.87 -41.00
CA ALA A 682 -11.29 -5.37 -41.98
C ALA A 682 -12.03 -6.64 -41.51
N ALA A 683 -11.45 -7.37 -40.55
CA ALA A 683 -12.07 -8.52 -39.92
C ALA A 683 -12.65 -8.20 -38.53
N ALA A 684 -12.56 -6.94 -38.08
CA ALA A 684 -13.06 -6.53 -36.78
C ALA A 684 -14.57 -6.29 -36.84
N SER A 685 -15.29 -6.65 -35.78
CA SER A 685 -16.76 -6.50 -35.70
C SER A 685 -17.24 -5.53 -34.63
N GLY A 686 -16.34 -5.04 -33.77
CA GLY A 686 -16.69 -4.06 -32.74
C GLY A 686 -16.86 -2.65 -33.30
N ASP A 687 -17.69 -1.87 -32.62
CA ASP A 687 -18.00 -0.49 -32.99
C ASP A 687 -16.80 0.43 -32.82
N ILE A 688 -16.76 1.49 -33.62
CA ILE A 688 -15.80 2.58 -33.48
C ILE A 688 -16.57 3.86 -33.15
N THR A 689 -16.21 4.52 -32.05
CA THR A 689 -16.81 5.78 -31.61
C THR A 689 -15.74 6.87 -31.50
N LEU A 690 -15.95 7.97 -32.22
CA LEU A 690 -15.13 9.18 -32.16
C LEU A 690 -15.95 10.29 -31.47
N VAL A 691 -15.43 10.84 -30.38
CA VAL A 691 -16.08 11.90 -29.60
C VAL A 691 -15.21 13.15 -29.57
N ALA A 692 -15.60 14.18 -30.32
CA ALA A 692 -14.85 15.43 -30.46
C ALA A 692 -15.70 16.53 -31.09
N ASP A 693 -15.46 17.79 -30.72
CA ASP A 693 -16.02 18.96 -31.39
C ASP A 693 -15.14 19.42 -32.57
N ARG A 694 -13.87 19.03 -32.59
CA ARG A 694 -12.94 19.29 -33.70
C ARG A 694 -12.10 18.04 -34.03
N LEU A 695 -12.24 17.52 -35.24
CA LEU A 695 -11.55 16.34 -35.73
C LEU A 695 -10.58 16.72 -36.86
N GLU A 696 -9.35 16.21 -36.79
CA GLU A 696 -8.37 16.32 -37.86
C GLU A 696 -7.71 14.96 -38.13
N TRP A 697 -7.84 14.47 -39.37
CA TRP A 697 -7.35 13.15 -39.75
C TRP A 697 -6.50 13.21 -41.01
N THR A 698 -5.19 13.27 -40.82
CA THR A 698 -4.24 13.61 -41.91
C THR A 698 -3.80 12.40 -42.72
N ALA A 699 -3.81 11.19 -42.13
CA ALA A 699 -3.45 9.93 -42.78
C ALA A 699 -4.11 8.74 -42.07
N GLY A 700 -3.85 7.51 -42.54
CA GLY A 700 -4.46 6.30 -41.98
C GLY A 700 -5.92 6.11 -42.41
N THR A 701 -6.48 4.95 -42.06
CA THR A 701 -7.84 4.55 -42.44
C THR A 701 -8.65 4.15 -41.21
N ILE A 702 -9.97 4.31 -41.28
CA ILE A 702 -10.92 3.88 -40.24
C ILE A 702 -11.76 2.75 -40.85
N ARG A 703 -11.79 1.57 -40.21
CA ARG A 703 -12.45 0.37 -40.76
C ARG A 703 -12.90 -0.59 -39.66
N SER A 704 -14.10 -1.12 -39.79
CA SER A 704 -14.70 -2.21 -38.99
C SER A 704 -15.88 -2.78 -39.76
N THR A 705 -16.45 -3.89 -39.29
CA THR A 705 -17.78 -4.37 -39.69
C THR A 705 -18.87 -4.07 -38.67
N GLY A 706 -18.53 -3.44 -37.54
CA GLY A 706 -19.50 -2.88 -36.59
C GLY A 706 -20.03 -1.53 -37.06
N ASP A 707 -20.56 -0.73 -36.13
CA ASP A 707 -20.99 0.63 -36.42
C ASP A 707 -19.87 1.66 -36.22
N LEU A 708 -19.91 2.74 -37.00
CA LEU A 708 -19.09 3.93 -36.79
C LEU A 708 -19.96 5.07 -36.25
N TYR A 709 -19.60 5.60 -35.09
CA TYR A 709 -20.20 6.80 -34.49
C TYR A 709 -19.22 7.97 -34.54
N VAL A 710 -19.60 9.05 -35.21
CA VAL A 710 -18.88 10.33 -35.16
C VAL A 710 -19.76 11.33 -34.43
N THR A 711 -19.42 11.58 -33.17
CA THR A 711 -20.30 12.26 -32.22
C THR A 711 -19.66 13.57 -31.77
N PRO A 712 -20.36 14.72 -31.85
CA PRO A 712 -19.88 15.95 -31.23
C PRO A 712 -19.77 15.74 -29.72
N ARG A 713 -18.71 16.24 -29.09
CA ARG A 713 -18.58 16.15 -27.63
C ARG A 713 -19.58 17.07 -26.93
N THR A 714 -19.84 18.24 -27.51
CA THR A 714 -20.83 19.20 -27.07
C THR A 714 -22.10 19.03 -27.92
N PRO A 715 -23.21 18.50 -27.37
CA PRO A 715 -24.39 18.11 -28.17
C PRO A 715 -25.04 19.23 -28.98
N SER A 716 -24.84 20.50 -28.59
CA SER A 716 -25.38 21.66 -29.28
C SER A 716 -24.53 22.15 -30.45
N LYS A 717 -23.33 21.60 -30.66
CA LYS A 717 -22.43 22.03 -31.73
C LYS A 717 -22.94 21.53 -33.08
N SER A 718 -23.04 22.44 -34.04
CA SER A 718 -23.53 22.14 -35.37
C SER A 718 -22.49 21.36 -36.19
N ILE A 719 -22.93 20.48 -37.09
CA ILE A 719 -22.04 19.58 -37.87
C ILE A 719 -22.08 19.92 -39.35
N GLY A 720 -20.92 20.01 -39.96
CA GLY A 720 -20.72 20.29 -41.37
C GLY A 720 -20.10 19.11 -42.09
N ILE A 721 -20.73 18.62 -43.16
CA ILE A 721 -20.27 17.45 -43.91
C ILE A 721 -19.85 17.91 -45.32
N ALA A 722 -18.63 17.54 -45.75
CA ALA A 722 -18.10 17.74 -47.11
C ALA A 722 -18.33 19.14 -47.70
N GLY A 723 -17.94 20.19 -46.97
CA GLY A 723 -18.07 21.59 -47.38
C GLY A 723 -19.30 22.31 -46.80
N GLY A 724 -20.15 21.63 -46.03
CA GLY A 724 -21.08 22.31 -45.13
C GLY A 724 -20.32 22.99 -44.00
N VAL A 725 -20.39 24.31 -43.87
CA VAL A 725 -19.66 25.07 -42.83
C VAL A 725 -20.51 25.19 -41.56
N ARG A 726 -19.96 24.77 -40.41
CA ARG A 726 -20.58 24.64 -39.08
C ARG A 726 -19.48 24.55 -38.00
N ASP A 727 -19.83 24.28 -36.75
CA ASP A 727 -18.85 24.16 -35.66
C ASP A 727 -17.91 22.94 -35.82
N VAL A 728 -18.48 21.74 -35.99
CA VAL A 728 -17.74 20.49 -36.22
C VAL A 728 -17.62 20.28 -37.72
N GLN A 729 -16.40 20.22 -38.25
CA GLN A 729 -16.16 20.05 -39.68
C GLN A 729 -15.70 18.63 -40.00
N LEU A 730 -16.49 17.93 -40.81
CA LEU A 730 -16.17 16.63 -41.39
C LEU A 730 -15.92 16.82 -42.89
N ASP A 731 -14.69 17.17 -43.24
CA ASP A 731 -14.32 17.42 -44.64
C ASP A 731 -14.23 16.13 -45.47
N ALA A 732 -14.16 16.27 -46.79
CA ALA A 732 -14.04 15.12 -47.68
C ALA A 732 -12.73 14.33 -47.43
N ALA A 733 -11.67 14.96 -46.91
CA ALA A 733 -10.42 14.27 -46.63
C ALA A 733 -10.58 13.28 -45.48
N PHE A 734 -11.23 13.67 -44.38
CA PHE A 734 -11.62 12.81 -43.27
C PHE A 734 -12.57 11.71 -43.72
N LEU A 735 -13.67 12.07 -44.40
CA LEU A 735 -14.68 11.09 -44.79
C LEU A 735 -14.10 10.01 -45.73
N ASN A 736 -13.16 10.38 -46.61
CA ASN A 736 -12.47 9.43 -47.47
C ASN A 736 -11.58 8.42 -46.72
N ARG A 737 -11.21 8.70 -45.46
CA ARG A 737 -10.47 7.76 -44.59
C ARG A 737 -11.34 6.62 -44.09
N ILE A 738 -12.65 6.82 -44.00
CA ILE A 738 -13.62 5.78 -43.65
C ILE A 738 -13.68 4.78 -44.82
N GLN A 739 -13.38 3.52 -44.54
CA GLN A 739 -13.43 2.44 -45.53
C GLN A 739 -14.81 1.79 -45.56
N ASP A 740 -15.12 1.17 -46.70
CA ASP A 740 -16.28 0.29 -46.89
C ASP A 740 -16.22 -0.88 -45.89
N GLY A 741 -17.37 -1.32 -45.41
CA GLY A 741 -17.56 -2.50 -44.57
C GLY A 741 -18.33 -2.26 -43.28
N PHE A 742 -18.59 -1.01 -42.87
CA PHE A 742 -19.34 -0.72 -41.64
C PHE A 742 -20.80 -1.16 -41.77
N ASN A 743 -21.40 -1.63 -40.67
CA ASN A 743 -22.83 -1.88 -40.61
C ASN A 743 -23.63 -0.59 -40.79
N SER A 744 -23.18 0.49 -40.14
CA SER A 744 -23.66 1.85 -40.36
C SER A 744 -22.63 2.91 -39.99
N ILE A 745 -22.76 4.09 -40.60
CA ILE A 745 -22.02 5.31 -40.26
C ILE A 745 -23.02 6.31 -39.71
N THR A 746 -22.97 6.53 -38.41
CA THR A 746 -23.80 7.50 -37.69
C THR A 746 -23.01 8.78 -37.41
N ILE A 747 -23.51 9.91 -37.92
CA ILE A 747 -22.95 11.23 -37.65
C ILE A 747 -23.96 12.04 -36.82
N GLY A 748 -23.52 12.49 -35.64
CA GLY A 748 -24.34 13.19 -34.66
C GLY A 748 -24.62 12.35 -33.40
N ALA A 749 -25.32 12.95 -32.44
CA ALA A 749 -25.56 12.39 -31.11
C ALA A 749 -27.05 12.07 -30.88
N ASP A 750 -27.34 11.13 -29.98
CA ASP A 750 -28.72 10.80 -29.57
C ASP A 750 -29.40 11.94 -28.79
N ASP A 751 -28.60 12.78 -28.14
CA ASP A 751 -29.01 14.03 -27.50
C ASP A 751 -28.60 15.27 -28.31
N GLY A 752 -28.29 15.08 -29.60
CA GLY A 752 -27.79 16.15 -30.47
C GLY A 752 -28.86 17.18 -30.80
N SER A 753 -28.56 18.46 -30.56
CA SER A 753 -29.41 19.61 -30.93
C SER A 753 -28.77 20.52 -31.98
N GLY A 754 -27.53 20.25 -32.37
CA GLY A 754 -26.78 21.03 -33.35
C GLY A 754 -27.19 20.69 -34.78
N ALA A 755 -27.58 21.70 -35.56
CA ALA A 755 -27.97 21.51 -36.96
C ALA A 755 -26.85 20.87 -37.80
N ILE A 756 -27.23 20.03 -38.77
CA ILE A 756 -26.32 19.38 -39.72
C ILE A 756 -26.44 20.06 -41.09
N SER A 757 -25.32 20.43 -41.71
CA SER A 757 -25.26 20.95 -43.08
C SER A 757 -24.46 19.99 -43.97
N VAL A 758 -25.07 19.51 -45.04
CA VAL A 758 -24.52 18.46 -45.89
C VAL A 758 -24.14 19.02 -47.27
N GLY A 759 -22.86 18.99 -47.62
CA GLY A 759 -22.35 19.24 -48.96
C GLY A 759 -22.38 17.98 -49.84
N SER A 760 -21.71 18.01 -50.99
CA SER A 760 -21.70 16.85 -51.90
C SER A 760 -20.73 15.77 -51.43
N TYR A 761 -21.25 14.57 -51.12
CA TYR A 761 -20.45 13.40 -50.74
C TYR A 761 -21.17 12.07 -51.00
N THR A 762 -20.37 11.04 -51.34
CA THR A 762 -20.84 9.66 -51.51
C THR A 762 -20.24 8.78 -50.42
N PHE A 763 -21.07 8.29 -49.51
CA PHE A 763 -20.69 7.33 -48.48
C PHE A 763 -20.57 5.92 -49.04
N LYS A 764 -19.83 5.07 -48.33
CA LYS A 764 -19.54 3.70 -48.74
C LYS A 764 -20.46 2.67 -48.08
N ASP A 765 -21.16 3.05 -47.02
CA ASP A 765 -22.00 2.15 -46.22
C ASP A 765 -23.35 2.82 -45.91
N ASN A 766 -24.19 2.16 -45.11
CA ASN A 766 -25.41 2.77 -44.57
C ASN A 766 -25.08 4.04 -43.78
N VAL A 767 -25.87 5.10 -43.94
CA VAL A 767 -25.63 6.39 -43.27
C VAL A 767 -26.83 6.80 -42.43
N ILE A 768 -26.56 7.25 -41.21
CA ILE A 768 -27.52 7.89 -40.34
C ILE A 768 -26.99 9.28 -39.97
N LEU A 769 -27.71 10.33 -40.34
CA LEU A 769 -27.43 11.70 -39.87
C LEU A 769 -28.48 12.04 -38.80
N ARG A 770 -28.05 12.31 -37.56
CA ARG A 770 -28.97 12.51 -36.44
C ARG A 770 -28.69 13.78 -35.64
N THR A 771 -29.75 14.54 -35.38
CA THR A 771 -29.79 15.66 -34.42
C THR A 771 -31.21 15.75 -33.85
N PRO A 772 -31.66 14.73 -33.09
CA PRO A 772 -33.07 14.44 -32.89
C PRO A 772 -33.81 15.38 -31.93
N ILE A 773 -33.12 16.30 -31.25
CA ILE A 773 -33.77 17.19 -30.28
C ILE A 773 -33.67 18.68 -30.68
N GLY A 774 -34.67 19.46 -30.29
CA GLY A 774 -34.69 20.92 -30.44
C GLY A 774 -34.56 21.38 -31.90
N ASN A 775 -33.89 22.53 -32.11
CA ASN A 775 -33.75 23.15 -33.43
C ASN A 775 -32.72 22.46 -34.36
N GLY A 776 -32.51 21.16 -34.19
CA GLY A 776 -31.61 20.33 -34.99
C GLY A 776 -32.11 20.11 -36.40
N ASP A 777 -31.92 21.08 -37.30
CA ASP A 777 -32.23 20.92 -38.71
C ASP A 777 -31.15 20.10 -39.45
N ILE A 778 -31.55 19.35 -40.47
CA ILE A 778 -30.64 18.76 -41.46
C ILE A 778 -30.84 19.47 -42.80
N VAL A 779 -29.81 20.16 -43.29
CA VAL A 779 -29.85 20.95 -44.53
C VAL A 779 -28.97 20.33 -45.61
N LEU A 780 -29.57 19.95 -46.74
CA LEU A 780 -28.90 19.39 -47.91
C LEU A 780 -28.55 20.53 -48.89
N ASN A 781 -27.25 20.79 -49.03
CA ASN A 781 -26.68 21.80 -49.93
C ASN A 781 -25.99 21.20 -51.16
N GLY A 782 -25.82 19.88 -51.20
CA GLY A 782 -25.19 19.15 -52.29
C GLY A 782 -25.75 17.74 -52.45
N ALA A 783 -25.08 16.92 -53.25
CA ALA A 783 -25.48 15.54 -53.49
C ALA A 783 -25.04 14.63 -52.32
N LEU A 784 -25.99 14.10 -51.56
CA LEU A 784 -25.76 13.06 -50.55
C LEU A 784 -26.07 11.70 -51.18
N ALA A 785 -25.10 10.79 -51.23
CA ALA A 785 -25.30 9.50 -51.86
C ALA A 785 -24.63 8.33 -51.12
N THR A 786 -25.03 7.10 -51.44
CA THR A 786 -24.23 5.90 -51.20
C THR A 786 -23.61 5.38 -52.50
N GLY A 787 -22.56 4.56 -52.38
CA GLY A 787 -21.93 3.90 -53.52
C GLY A 787 -22.81 2.81 -54.15
N SER A 788 -22.20 2.02 -55.03
CA SER A 788 -22.83 0.90 -55.75
C SER A 788 -22.13 -0.42 -55.44
N GLY A 789 -22.75 -1.57 -55.75
CA GLY A 789 -22.11 -2.87 -55.53
C GLY A 789 -22.01 -3.17 -54.03
N SER A 790 -20.80 -3.42 -53.51
CA SER A 790 -20.59 -3.61 -52.06
C SER A 790 -20.88 -2.36 -51.24
N GLN A 791 -20.82 -1.18 -51.88
CA GLN A 791 -21.01 0.12 -51.22
C GLN A 791 -22.45 0.64 -51.28
N ALA A 792 -23.38 -0.18 -51.76
CA ALA A 792 -24.79 0.18 -51.75
C ALA A 792 -25.30 0.17 -50.30
N GLY A 793 -26.00 1.23 -49.90
CA GLY A 793 -26.52 1.34 -48.54
C GLY A 793 -27.77 2.20 -48.46
N THR A 794 -28.30 2.33 -47.25
CA THR A 794 -29.44 3.17 -46.91
C THR A 794 -29.01 4.57 -46.47
N ILE A 795 -29.86 5.57 -46.65
CA ILE A 795 -29.66 6.92 -46.08
C ILE A 795 -30.83 7.23 -45.14
N THR A 796 -30.53 7.50 -43.88
CA THR A 796 -31.52 7.91 -42.87
C THR A 796 -31.17 9.29 -42.32
N LEU A 797 -32.11 10.23 -42.40
CA LEU A 797 -32.00 11.58 -41.84
C LEU A 797 -32.98 11.73 -40.68
N GLN A 798 -32.48 12.05 -39.49
CA GLN A 798 -33.27 12.24 -38.27
C GLN A 798 -33.05 13.65 -37.71
N ALA A 799 -33.95 14.57 -38.04
CA ALA A 799 -33.90 15.96 -37.62
C ALA A 799 -34.87 16.21 -36.47
N GLY A 800 -34.41 16.86 -35.40
CA GLY A 800 -35.25 17.31 -34.30
C GLY A 800 -36.33 18.28 -34.77
N ARG A 801 -36.00 19.11 -35.78
CA ARG A 801 -36.94 20.07 -36.37
C ARG A 801 -37.20 19.81 -37.86
N SER A 802 -36.36 20.29 -38.78
CA SER A 802 -36.64 20.21 -40.23
C SER A 802 -35.58 19.50 -41.05
N ILE A 803 -35.99 18.89 -42.16
CA ILE A 803 -35.10 18.40 -43.22
C ILE A 803 -35.31 19.29 -44.45
N LEU A 804 -34.27 20.03 -44.85
CA LEU A 804 -34.35 21.07 -45.87
C LEU A 804 -33.40 20.76 -47.04
N GLY A 805 -33.93 20.54 -48.23
CA GLY A 805 -33.20 20.38 -49.48
C GLY A 805 -33.22 21.66 -50.32
N ASN A 806 -32.03 22.14 -50.67
CA ASN A 806 -31.83 23.30 -51.53
C ASN A 806 -31.80 22.93 -53.02
N THR A 807 -32.03 23.92 -53.89
CA THR A 807 -32.01 23.73 -55.35
C THR A 807 -30.67 23.17 -55.81
N GLY A 808 -30.69 22.04 -56.50
CA GLY A 808 -29.50 21.35 -57.01
C GLY A 808 -28.86 20.36 -56.02
N ALA A 809 -29.42 20.18 -54.82
CA ALA A 809 -29.07 19.07 -53.94
C ALA A 809 -29.71 17.76 -54.46
N SER A 810 -29.22 16.62 -53.98
CA SER A 810 -29.85 15.32 -54.24
C SER A 810 -29.61 14.34 -53.10
N VAL A 811 -30.49 13.34 -52.97
CA VAL A 811 -30.32 12.18 -52.11
C VAL A 811 -30.44 10.92 -52.96
N THR A 812 -29.36 10.15 -53.06
CA THR A 812 -29.31 9.01 -53.99
C THR A 812 -28.73 7.75 -53.34
N THR A 813 -29.48 6.66 -53.39
CA THR A 813 -28.98 5.31 -53.06
C THR A 813 -28.96 4.45 -54.32
N GLN A 814 -28.34 3.27 -54.25
CA GLN A 814 -28.25 2.31 -55.36
C GLN A 814 -29.01 1.02 -55.03
N GLY A 815 -30.30 1.16 -54.70
CA GLY A 815 -31.20 0.07 -54.31
C GLY A 815 -31.47 -0.05 -52.80
N GLY A 816 -30.85 0.79 -51.96
CA GLY A 816 -31.15 0.90 -50.53
C GLY A 816 -32.21 1.95 -50.22
N ASP A 817 -32.76 1.90 -49.01
CA ASP A 817 -33.85 2.80 -48.59
C ASP A 817 -33.36 4.22 -48.29
N ILE A 818 -34.25 5.18 -48.50
CA ILE A 818 -34.08 6.58 -48.12
C ILE A 818 -35.17 6.94 -47.10
N VAL A 819 -34.76 7.30 -45.89
CA VAL A 819 -35.67 7.61 -44.78
C VAL A 819 -35.46 9.05 -44.33
N PHE A 820 -36.52 9.85 -44.37
CA PHE A 820 -36.57 11.20 -43.84
C PHE A 820 -37.50 11.24 -42.63
N ASN A 821 -36.96 11.59 -41.46
CA ASN A 821 -37.71 11.76 -40.24
C ASN A 821 -37.45 13.16 -39.64
N ALA A 822 -38.45 14.04 -39.71
CA ALA A 822 -38.40 15.40 -39.14
C ALA A 822 -39.22 15.49 -37.84
N ASP A 823 -39.18 16.61 -37.11
CA ASP A 823 -39.96 16.80 -35.85
C ASP A 823 -39.73 15.67 -34.83
N ARG A 824 -38.50 15.10 -34.78
CA ARG A 824 -38.16 13.97 -33.87
C ARG A 824 -38.25 14.32 -32.39
N ASP A 825 -38.29 15.62 -32.07
CA ASP A 825 -38.48 16.11 -30.71
C ASP A 825 -39.96 16.22 -30.31
N GLU A 826 -40.87 15.87 -31.22
CA GLU A 826 -42.33 15.90 -31.06
C GLU A 826 -42.86 17.27 -30.61
N SER A 827 -42.15 18.35 -30.94
CA SER A 827 -42.54 19.71 -30.58
C SER A 827 -43.64 20.29 -31.48
N ASN A 828 -44.17 19.49 -32.41
CA ASN A 828 -45.10 19.88 -33.47
C ASN A 828 -44.53 20.99 -34.36
N GLY A 829 -43.21 20.97 -34.54
CA GLY A 829 -42.43 22.01 -35.21
C GLY A 829 -41.43 21.40 -36.15
N GLY A 830 -41.69 21.47 -37.45
CA GLY A 830 -40.78 20.91 -38.44
C GLY A 830 -41.43 20.64 -39.78
N ASN A 831 -40.62 20.53 -40.84
CA ASN A 831 -41.08 20.03 -42.12
C ASN A 831 -39.96 19.28 -42.87
N ILE A 832 -40.38 18.42 -43.80
CA ILE A 832 -39.51 17.92 -44.86
C ILE A 832 -39.78 18.79 -46.09
N GLN A 833 -38.79 19.55 -46.53
CA GLN A 833 -38.91 20.49 -47.66
C GLN A 833 -37.78 20.25 -48.65
N LEU A 834 -38.08 19.69 -49.83
CA LEU A 834 -37.11 19.29 -50.85
C LEU A 834 -37.27 20.16 -52.12
N VAL A 835 -36.79 21.41 -52.08
CA VAL A 835 -37.02 22.37 -53.19
C VAL A 835 -35.95 22.17 -54.27
N GLY A 836 -36.36 21.62 -55.42
CA GLY A 836 -35.42 21.34 -56.52
C GLY A 836 -34.34 20.34 -56.11
N THR A 837 -34.67 19.43 -55.20
CA THR A 837 -33.81 18.35 -54.70
C THR A 837 -34.27 17.03 -55.27
N ASP A 838 -33.39 16.31 -55.97
CA ASP A 838 -33.72 15.00 -56.53
C ASP A 838 -33.59 13.91 -55.46
N VAL A 839 -34.58 13.02 -55.35
CA VAL A 839 -34.52 11.84 -54.47
C VAL A 839 -34.65 10.59 -55.33
N ALA A 840 -33.60 9.76 -55.34
CA ALA A 840 -33.53 8.58 -56.21
C ALA A 840 -33.01 7.36 -55.44
N SER A 841 -33.91 6.44 -55.09
CA SER A 841 -33.54 5.20 -54.38
C SER A 841 -33.03 4.08 -55.29
N HIS A 842 -33.35 4.17 -56.59
CA HIS A 842 -33.04 3.15 -57.60
C HIS A 842 -33.54 1.73 -57.24
N GLY A 843 -34.67 1.64 -56.54
CA GLY A 843 -35.36 0.38 -56.25
C GLY A 843 -35.63 0.12 -54.76
N GLY A 844 -35.00 0.87 -53.85
CA GLY A 844 -35.33 0.85 -52.42
C GLY A 844 -36.53 1.73 -52.09
N ASP A 845 -37.01 1.63 -50.84
CA ASP A 845 -38.14 2.42 -50.37
C ASP A 845 -37.75 3.88 -50.09
N ILE A 846 -38.70 4.79 -50.28
CA ILE A 846 -38.55 6.19 -49.86
C ILE A 846 -39.61 6.45 -48.80
N VAL A 847 -39.17 6.60 -47.55
CA VAL A 847 -40.03 6.82 -46.39
C VAL A 847 -39.87 8.25 -45.91
N MET A 848 -40.98 8.96 -45.74
CA MET A 848 -41.03 10.32 -45.21
C MET A 848 -42.02 10.36 -44.06
N GLY A 849 -41.60 10.84 -42.89
CA GLY A 849 -42.46 10.99 -41.72
C GLY A 849 -41.98 12.07 -40.76
N GLY A 850 -42.66 12.19 -39.63
CA GLY A 850 -42.22 13.03 -38.54
C GLY A 850 -42.73 12.57 -37.17
N GLY A 851 -42.07 13.04 -36.11
CA GLY A 851 -42.29 12.56 -34.74
C GLY A 851 -41.51 11.28 -34.45
N ALA A 852 -42.22 10.27 -33.95
CA ALA A 852 -41.68 8.93 -33.73
C ALA A 852 -41.17 8.28 -35.03
N ASP A 853 -40.30 7.26 -34.91
CA ASP A 853 -39.63 6.64 -36.05
C ASP A 853 -40.63 6.11 -37.10
N PRO A 854 -40.64 6.64 -38.34
CA PRO A 854 -41.60 6.26 -39.37
C PRO A 854 -41.45 4.80 -39.85
N LEU A 855 -40.32 4.14 -39.58
CA LEU A 855 -40.15 2.72 -39.89
C LEU A 855 -40.85 1.78 -38.90
N THR A 856 -41.18 2.29 -37.72
CA THR A 856 -41.82 1.50 -36.64
C THR A 856 -43.27 1.90 -36.38
N THR A 857 -43.70 3.03 -36.95
CA THR A 857 -45.02 3.63 -36.73
C THR A 857 -45.92 3.63 -37.97
N ALA A 858 -45.39 3.22 -39.14
CA ALA A 858 -46.11 3.12 -40.41
C ALA A 858 -46.84 1.77 -40.60
#